data_AF-A0A2C1Z319-F1
#
_entry.id   AF-A0A2C1Z319-F1
#
_cell.length_a   1.000
_cell.length_b   1.000
_cell.length_c   1.000
_cell.angle_alpha   90.00
_cell.angle_beta   90.00
_cell.angle_gamma   90.00
#
_symmetry.space_group_name_H-M   'P 1'
#
loop_
_entity.id
_entity.type
_entity.pdbx_description
1 polymer ?
#
loop_
_entity_poly.entity_id
_entity_poly.type
_entity_poly.pdbx_seq_one_letter_code
_entity_poly.pdbx_strand_id
1 'polypeptide(L)'
;MNRYLKAIIVALLAVVLIVGCQQNPEKKQNTANKQTTSSEKDNGFPLWGYDLQQTRLVPYNKITKDNVKDLGIVWQADLANWDKKIPNASEDFPVVKDGVMYVTTSMNRVFAIDASNGKKIWQWTPPKDVLDHLDHADLSLLEVVASRGVAVAEGNVFVLIADNRLAKLNAKDGKLIKMINLWDTIPGAKLENRYYETMAPMYYKGNVYVGSSGGDNGIRGFVMAYKASDLTPAWDGPFWTVPEKGEDWVKGKYTGGGAVWGEIAFDPDTDVMYFGTGNPAPDFFKKIRPGKNPYTDSVVALESKTGKLVWAKSEMDEEDEWDYDATSTPMILNATVNNKKQKIVVHGGKNGKWFAWDAKTGDTIYNGVPFVKIQHTSQPTDPNKPAMQWPGAEGGQNYAPETYDPKTNYVLIPGINKPSLEVAAKDENEIEQKKGLFPGTSITLGPKGEDISGTITAIDVNTGKHAYQFKTKQPMRGGFTGTTTGLAFYGELDGTVNALDIKTGKVLWNMKSGGAQIMMAPAIYMDGGKQYVTFVTGTKVVTYGLGGNKSVTPSKDPGGADPEGSGKTDDANHGSHGNKEKDKKQPADMNAEVIYKNKCMSCHGGNLEGGAGPDLRHVGVSMSEEEILNQIVNGGGRMPGGLVDKDQAEVLAKWLSQKK
;
A
#
# COMPACT_ATOMS: atom_id res chain seq x y z
N MET A 1 18.96 14.36 71.35
CA MET A 1 18.16 15.38 72.06
C MET A 1 17.40 16.14 70.98
N ASN A 2 16.06 16.17 70.90
CA ASN A 2 14.97 15.64 71.74
C ASN A 2 13.99 14.84 70.83
N ARG A 3 13.33 13.75 71.26
CA ARG A 3 12.03 13.68 71.98
C ARG A 3 11.00 14.69 71.41
N TYR A 4 9.78 14.31 71.03
CA TYR A 4 8.83 13.41 71.71
C TYR A 4 7.89 12.62 70.76
N LEU A 5 7.51 11.39 71.19
CA LEU A 5 6.18 10.71 71.21
C LEU A 5 5.12 10.98 70.08
N LYS A 6 4.24 10.04 69.70
CA LYS A 6 3.65 8.88 70.42
C LYS A 6 2.95 7.88 69.46
N ALA A 7 2.99 6.56 69.77
CA ALA A 7 1.87 5.58 69.83
C ALA A 7 0.97 5.28 68.58
N ILE A 8 0.26 4.15 68.40
CA ILE A 8 0.01 2.85 69.11
C ILE A 8 -0.62 1.87 68.06
N ILE A 9 -0.66 0.52 68.14
CA ILE A 9 0.24 -0.57 68.62
C ILE A 9 -0.38 -1.95 68.22
N VAL A 10 0.40 -3.07 68.20
CA VAL A 10 -0.07 -4.51 68.21
C VAL A 10 -0.72 -5.04 66.90
N ALA A 11 -0.58 -6.31 66.46
CA ALA A 11 -0.17 -7.56 67.14
C ALA A 11 0.82 -8.49 66.36
N LEU A 12 1.67 -9.19 67.13
CA LEU A 12 2.14 -10.60 67.10
C LEU A 12 2.22 -11.40 65.77
N LEU A 13 3.35 -12.05 65.40
CA LEU A 13 4.02 -13.27 65.96
C LEU A 13 3.23 -14.58 65.69
N ALA A 14 3.80 -15.75 65.32
CA ALA A 14 5.17 -16.32 65.46
C ALA A 14 5.62 -17.08 64.16
N VAL A 15 6.89 -17.31 63.77
CA VAL A 15 8.12 -17.86 64.45
C VAL A 15 8.05 -19.40 64.64
N VAL A 16 8.99 -20.29 64.19
CA VAL A 16 10.26 -20.16 63.40
C VAL A 16 10.86 -21.55 63.00
N LEU A 17 12.12 -21.63 62.49
CA LEU A 17 12.97 -22.84 62.18
C LEU A 17 12.58 -23.68 60.92
N ILE A 18 13.43 -24.50 60.26
CA ILE A 18 14.79 -25.08 60.48
C ILE A 18 15.73 -24.82 59.26
N VAL A 19 17.06 -24.93 59.45
CA VAL A 19 18.10 -25.04 58.38
C VAL A 19 18.63 -26.49 58.28
N GLY A 20 18.77 -27.08 57.08
CA GLY A 20 19.29 -28.46 56.94
C GLY A 20 19.65 -28.97 55.53
N CYS A 21 20.96 -28.99 55.25
CA CYS A 21 21.78 -29.84 54.36
C CYS A 21 21.23 -30.79 53.24
N GLN A 22 21.97 -30.74 52.12
CA GLN A 22 22.44 -31.87 51.26
C GLN A 22 21.56 -32.56 50.18
N GLN A 23 21.95 -32.30 48.92
CA GLN A 23 22.23 -33.25 47.82
C GLN A 23 21.26 -34.40 47.50
N ASN A 24 20.64 -34.36 46.30
CA ASN A 24 20.93 -35.31 45.21
C ASN A 24 20.47 -34.77 43.82
N PRO A 25 20.61 -35.46 42.66
CA PRO A 25 21.29 -34.87 41.51
C PRO A 25 20.38 -34.39 40.35
N GLU A 26 21.04 -33.90 39.29
CA GLU A 26 20.43 -33.40 38.06
C GLU A 26 19.37 -34.32 37.42
N LYS A 27 18.26 -33.71 36.99
CA LYS A 27 17.52 -34.16 35.80
C LYS A 27 17.54 -33.05 34.75
N LYS A 28 18.17 -33.32 33.61
CA LYS A 28 18.09 -32.47 32.42
C LYS A 28 16.62 -32.40 31.95
N GLN A 29 15.95 -31.27 32.19
CA GLN A 29 14.74 -30.95 31.44
C GLN A 29 15.15 -30.32 30.11
N ASN A 30 14.67 -30.88 29.01
CA ASN A 30 14.77 -30.23 27.70
C ASN A 30 13.99 -28.91 27.76
N THR A 31 14.68 -27.79 27.65
CA THR A 31 14.08 -26.47 27.46
C THR A 31 13.53 -26.37 26.04
N ALA A 32 12.42 -27.07 25.78
CA ALA A 32 11.62 -26.86 24.59
C ALA A 32 11.16 -25.39 24.57
N ASN A 33 11.38 -24.72 23.45
CA ASN A 33 11.31 -23.26 23.37
C ASN A 33 9.87 -22.77 23.61
N LYS A 34 9.57 -22.28 24.82
CA LYS A 34 8.22 -21.85 25.20
C LYS A 34 7.97 -20.43 24.71
N GLN A 35 7.79 -20.31 23.40
CA GLN A 35 7.43 -19.08 22.70
C GLN A 35 6.27 -18.37 23.42
N THR A 36 6.48 -17.13 23.84
CA THR A 36 5.60 -16.37 24.73
C THR A 36 4.39 -15.81 23.97
N THR A 37 3.40 -16.68 23.72
CA THR A 37 2.10 -16.27 23.18
C THR A 37 1.31 -15.48 24.22
N SER A 38 1.52 -14.17 24.29
CA SER A 38 0.77 -13.22 25.14
C SER A 38 -0.33 -12.50 24.36
N SER A 39 -1.16 -13.28 23.68
CA SER A 39 -2.51 -12.90 23.30
C SER A 39 -3.42 -14.10 23.63
N GLU A 40 -4.71 -13.85 23.79
CA GLU A 40 -5.68 -14.94 23.69
C GLU A 40 -5.62 -15.56 22.27
N LYS A 41 -6.12 -16.79 22.12
CA LYS A 41 -6.10 -17.49 20.83
C LYS A 41 -7.21 -16.96 19.91
N ASP A 42 -7.02 -15.73 19.44
CA ASP A 42 -7.76 -15.23 18.29
C ASP A 42 -7.48 -16.17 17.10
N ASN A 43 -8.57 -16.62 16.49
CA ASN A 43 -8.55 -17.49 15.32
C ASN A 43 -8.62 -16.68 14.02
N GLY A 44 -8.75 -15.35 14.12
CA GLY A 44 -8.83 -14.40 13.02
C GLY A 44 -7.51 -14.14 12.27
N PHE A 45 -7.38 -12.90 11.84
CA PHE A 45 -6.21 -12.29 11.19
C PHE A 45 -6.09 -10.87 11.78
N PRO A 46 -5.62 -10.74 13.04
CA PRO A 46 -5.99 -9.63 13.93
C PRO A 46 -5.19 -8.33 13.73
N LEU A 47 -4.23 -8.34 12.82
CA LEU A 47 -3.33 -7.24 12.47
C LEU A 47 -3.09 -7.26 10.96
N TRP A 48 -2.70 -6.12 10.37
CA TRP A 48 -2.48 -5.94 8.94
C TRP A 48 -1.65 -7.07 8.29
N GLY A 49 -0.53 -7.47 8.92
CA GLY A 49 0.34 -8.55 8.47
C GLY A 49 0.29 -9.81 9.35
N TYR A 50 -0.90 -10.16 9.87
CA TYR A 50 -1.18 -11.22 10.85
C TYR A 50 -0.60 -11.00 12.25
N ASP A 51 0.72 -10.78 12.34
CA ASP A 51 1.47 -10.63 13.58
C ASP A 51 2.23 -9.30 13.62
N LEU A 52 2.78 -8.95 14.79
CA LEU A 52 3.54 -7.71 14.99
C LEU A 52 4.89 -7.69 14.25
N GLN A 53 5.43 -8.86 13.88
CA GLN A 53 6.65 -8.98 13.08
C GLN A 53 6.38 -8.90 11.57
N GLN A 54 5.11 -8.73 11.18
CA GLN A 54 4.59 -8.61 9.82
C GLN A 54 4.89 -9.84 8.93
N THR A 55 5.08 -11.03 9.50
CA THR A 55 5.54 -12.21 8.73
C THR A 55 4.51 -12.78 7.74
N ARG A 56 3.24 -12.41 7.92
CA ARG A 56 2.05 -12.94 7.22
C ARG A 56 1.97 -14.48 7.19
N LEU A 57 2.60 -15.18 8.14
CA LEU A 57 2.57 -16.65 8.22
C LEU A 57 1.56 -17.15 9.26
N VAL A 58 0.41 -17.65 8.80
CA VAL A 58 -0.64 -18.11 9.73
C VAL A 58 -0.44 -19.57 10.19
N PRO A 59 -0.76 -19.91 11.44
CA PRO A 59 -0.64 -21.27 11.99
C PRO A 59 -1.75 -22.21 11.52
N TYR A 60 -2.72 -21.73 10.76
CA TYR A 60 -3.93 -22.46 10.39
C TYR A 60 -3.67 -23.56 9.36
N ASN A 61 -4.23 -24.74 9.61
CA ASN A 61 -3.75 -26.01 9.04
C ASN A 61 -4.84 -26.94 8.49
N LYS A 62 -6.05 -26.44 8.26
CA LYS A 62 -7.11 -27.22 7.58
C LYS A 62 -6.86 -27.31 6.09
N ILE A 63 -6.33 -26.24 5.49
CA ILE A 63 -5.93 -26.18 4.08
C ILE A 63 -4.48 -26.67 3.96
N THR A 64 -4.28 -27.76 3.21
CA THR A 64 -2.99 -28.43 2.98
C THR A 64 -2.77 -28.62 1.48
N LYS A 65 -1.54 -28.98 1.11
CA LYS A 65 -1.15 -29.29 -0.28
C LYS A 65 -2.01 -30.39 -0.91
N ASP A 66 -2.58 -31.28 -0.09
CA ASP A 66 -3.37 -32.44 -0.52
C ASP A 66 -4.83 -32.07 -0.86
N ASN A 67 -5.37 -31.03 -0.20
CA ASN A 67 -6.78 -30.63 -0.27
C ASN A 67 -7.02 -29.20 -0.80
N VAL A 68 -5.98 -28.40 -1.06
CA VAL A 68 -6.10 -27.03 -1.61
C VAL A 68 -6.88 -26.99 -2.95
N LYS A 69 -6.81 -28.07 -3.73
CA LYS A 69 -7.60 -28.32 -4.95
C LYS A 69 -9.14 -28.30 -4.72
N ASP A 70 -9.57 -28.42 -3.47
CA ASP A 70 -10.96 -28.46 -3.02
C ASP A 70 -11.42 -27.17 -2.33
N LEU A 71 -10.63 -26.10 -2.46
CA LEU A 71 -11.10 -24.74 -2.28
C LEU A 71 -12.12 -24.34 -3.36
N GLY A 72 -13.05 -23.51 -2.94
CA GLY A 72 -13.97 -22.75 -3.78
C GLY A 72 -14.55 -21.58 -2.97
N ILE A 73 -15.37 -20.75 -3.60
CA ILE A 73 -16.01 -19.58 -2.98
C ILE A 73 -17.08 -20.05 -1.98
N VAL A 74 -16.99 -19.61 -0.73
CA VAL A 74 -17.99 -19.90 0.32
C VAL A 74 -18.98 -18.76 0.47
N TRP A 75 -18.51 -17.50 0.42
CA TRP A 75 -19.36 -16.31 0.37
C TRP A 75 -18.67 -15.17 -0.39
N GLN A 76 -19.48 -14.23 -0.88
CA GLN A 76 -19.02 -12.97 -1.46
C GLN A 76 -19.90 -11.83 -0.96
N ALA A 77 -19.29 -10.68 -0.68
CA ALA A 77 -19.99 -9.43 -0.41
C ALA A 77 -19.49 -8.36 -1.41
N ASP A 78 -20.40 -7.52 -1.90
CA ASP A 78 -20.05 -6.38 -2.75
C ASP A 78 -20.46 -5.11 -2.00
N LEU A 79 -19.46 -4.37 -1.55
CA LEU A 79 -19.62 -3.19 -0.71
C LEU A 79 -20.40 -2.09 -1.45
N ALA A 80 -20.32 -2.05 -2.78
CA ALA A 80 -21.09 -1.13 -3.61
C ALA A 80 -22.60 -1.42 -3.58
N ASN A 81 -23.06 -2.56 -3.04
CA ASN A 81 -24.48 -2.81 -2.75
C ASN A 81 -24.90 -2.33 -1.35
N TRP A 82 -23.97 -1.86 -0.53
CA TRP A 82 -24.22 -1.29 0.79
C TRP A 82 -24.04 0.24 0.83
N ASP A 83 -23.12 0.79 0.02
CA ASP A 83 -23.08 2.22 -0.30
C ASP A 83 -22.74 2.42 -1.79
N LYS A 84 -23.65 3.05 -2.54
CA LYS A 84 -23.50 3.31 -3.98
C LYS A 84 -22.55 4.47 -4.29
N LYS A 85 -21.99 5.14 -3.27
CA LYS A 85 -21.00 6.22 -3.39
C LYS A 85 -19.55 5.74 -3.21
N ILE A 86 -19.30 4.44 -3.10
CA ILE A 86 -17.96 3.86 -3.06
C ILE A 86 -17.33 3.93 -4.46
N PRO A 87 -16.14 4.56 -4.64
CA PRO A 87 -15.36 4.44 -5.87
C PRO A 87 -14.89 2.99 -6.09
N ASN A 88 -14.64 2.58 -7.33
CA ASN A 88 -14.23 1.19 -7.63
C ASN A 88 -12.81 0.81 -7.12
N ALA A 89 -12.04 1.77 -6.60
CA ALA A 89 -10.73 1.53 -6.00
C ALA A 89 -10.82 1.09 -4.52
N SER A 90 -9.96 0.16 -4.14
CA SER A 90 -9.66 -0.16 -2.74
C SER A 90 -8.25 -0.75 -2.65
N GLU A 91 -7.52 -0.39 -1.59
CA GLU A 91 -6.20 -0.96 -1.25
C GLU A 91 -6.25 -1.70 0.10
N ASP A 92 -7.44 -2.16 0.51
CA ASP A 92 -7.66 -2.74 1.83
C ASP A 92 -7.01 -4.11 2.02
N PHE A 93 -6.32 -4.26 3.16
CA PHE A 93 -5.89 -5.54 3.72
C PHE A 93 -6.81 -5.90 4.90
N PRO A 94 -7.76 -6.84 4.75
CA PRO A 94 -8.77 -7.08 5.77
C PRO A 94 -8.21 -7.57 7.09
N VAL A 95 -8.65 -6.95 8.19
CA VAL A 95 -8.39 -7.44 9.55
C VAL A 95 -9.58 -8.28 10.00
N VAL A 96 -9.34 -9.49 10.51
CA VAL A 96 -10.37 -10.37 11.09
C VAL A 96 -10.09 -10.57 12.56
N LYS A 97 -11.06 -10.28 13.42
CA LYS A 97 -10.90 -10.31 14.88
C LYS A 97 -12.21 -10.69 15.56
N ASP A 98 -12.17 -11.65 16.47
CA ASP A 98 -13.34 -12.12 17.23
C ASP A 98 -14.55 -12.52 16.33
N GLY A 99 -14.25 -13.07 15.14
CA GLY A 99 -15.26 -13.46 14.13
C GLY A 99 -15.78 -12.31 13.24
N VAL A 100 -15.35 -11.08 13.48
CA VAL A 100 -15.70 -9.90 12.67
C VAL A 100 -14.55 -9.54 11.73
N MET A 101 -14.85 -9.38 10.45
CA MET A 101 -13.95 -8.86 9.43
C MET A 101 -14.19 -7.36 9.25
N TYR A 102 -13.12 -6.57 9.24
CA TYR A 102 -13.14 -5.13 9.04
C TYR A 102 -12.45 -4.81 7.71
N VAL A 103 -13.17 -4.09 6.84
CA VAL A 103 -12.75 -3.76 5.47
C VAL A 103 -12.99 -2.28 5.21
N THR A 104 -12.03 -1.63 4.58
CA THR A 104 -12.09 -0.24 4.13
C THR A 104 -12.27 -0.09 2.61
N THR A 105 -12.62 1.11 2.17
CA THR A 105 -12.67 1.50 0.75
C THR A 105 -12.15 2.93 0.59
N SER A 106 -12.02 3.41 -0.65
CA SER A 106 -11.72 4.83 -0.91
C SER A 106 -12.65 5.80 -0.15
N MET A 107 -12.06 6.93 0.23
CA MET A 107 -12.57 7.89 1.23
C MET A 107 -12.83 7.26 2.61
N ASN A 108 -12.02 6.27 3.01
CA ASN A 108 -11.95 5.66 4.34
C ASN A 108 -13.30 5.26 4.97
N ARG A 109 -14.27 4.82 4.17
CA ARG A 109 -15.47 4.13 4.67
C ARG A 109 -15.04 2.80 5.29
N VAL A 110 -15.70 2.38 6.38
CA VAL A 110 -15.38 1.15 7.12
C VAL A 110 -16.61 0.26 7.21
N PHE A 111 -16.43 -1.01 6.90
CA PHE A 111 -17.46 -2.06 6.96
C PHE A 111 -17.04 -3.13 7.97
N ALA A 112 -17.92 -3.44 8.91
CA ALA A 112 -17.79 -4.63 9.76
C ALA A 112 -18.70 -5.73 9.20
N ILE A 113 -18.13 -6.91 8.99
CA ILE A 113 -18.74 -8.03 8.27
C ILE A 113 -18.60 -9.30 9.12
N ASP A 114 -19.65 -10.11 9.19
CA ASP A 114 -19.61 -11.45 9.78
C ASP A 114 -18.71 -12.36 8.93
N ALA A 115 -17.53 -12.71 9.45
CA ALA A 115 -16.50 -13.43 8.69
C ALA A 115 -16.92 -14.86 8.31
N SER A 116 -17.95 -15.42 8.96
CA SER A 116 -18.47 -16.76 8.68
C SER A 116 -19.31 -16.81 7.39
N ASN A 117 -19.99 -15.70 7.05
CA ASN A 117 -21.08 -15.69 6.05
C ASN A 117 -21.24 -14.41 5.21
N GLY A 118 -20.44 -13.36 5.42
CA GLY A 118 -20.40 -12.17 4.56
C GLY A 118 -21.51 -11.13 4.81
N LYS A 119 -22.31 -11.24 5.88
CA LYS A 119 -23.32 -10.23 6.22
C LYS A 119 -22.69 -8.99 6.85
N LYS A 120 -23.11 -7.81 6.41
CA LYS A 120 -22.80 -6.54 7.11
C LYS A 120 -23.37 -6.55 8.53
N ILE A 121 -22.52 -6.28 9.51
CA ILE A 121 -22.89 -6.04 10.91
C ILE A 121 -23.15 -4.54 11.10
N TRP A 122 -22.18 -3.71 10.72
CA TRP A 122 -22.31 -2.24 10.70
C TRP A 122 -21.47 -1.63 9.57
N GLN A 123 -21.71 -0.35 9.30
CA GLN A 123 -20.89 0.49 8.43
C GLN A 123 -20.72 1.86 9.07
N TRP A 124 -19.52 2.40 8.95
CA TRP A 124 -19.21 3.79 9.23
C TRP A 124 -18.78 4.49 7.94
N THR A 125 -19.28 5.70 7.74
CA THR A 125 -18.89 6.62 6.67
C THR A 125 -18.39 7.89 7.36
N PRO A 126 -17.29 8.52 6.89
CA PRO A 126 -16.80 9.74 7.50
C PRO A 126 -17.86 10.86 7.59
N PRO A 127 -17.78 11.74 8.61
CA PRO A 127 -18.60 12.96 8.70
C PRO A 127 -18.58 13.81 7.42
N LYS A 128 -19.64 14.61 7.20
CA LYS A 128 -19.75 15.43 5.98
C LYS A 128 -18.56 16.39 5.83
N ASP A 129 -18.05 16.96 6.90
CA ASP A 129 -16.87 17.83 6.91
C ASP A 129 -15.55 17.10 6.61
N VAL A 130 -15.52 15.76 6.63
CA VAL A 130 -14.41 14.96 6.07
C VAL A 130 -14.60 14.78 4.57
N LEU A 131 -15.80 14.37 4.16
CA LEU A 131 -16.10 14.15 2.74
C LEU A 131 -15.97 15.44 1.93
N ASP A 132 -16.46 16.56 2.45
CA ASP A 132 -16.31 17.89 1.84
C ASP A 132 -14.84 18.33 1.79
N HIS A 133 -14.01 18.00 2.79
CA HIS A 133 -12.60 18.36 2.80
C HIS A 133 -11.80 17.55 1.76
N LEU A 134 -12.16 16.27 1.57
CA LEU A 134 -11.65 15.45 0.47
C LEU A 134 -12.14 15.97 -0.88
N ASP A 135 -13.45 16.19 -1.06
CA ASP A 135 -14.07 16.64 -2.31
C ASP A 135 -13.65 18.07 -2.72
N HIS A 136 -13.15 18.90 -1.79
CA HIS A 136 -12.64 20.26 -2.04
C HIS A 136 -11.11 20.37 -2.11
N ALA A 137 -10.36 19.32 -1.77
CA ALA A 137 -8.94 19.27 -2.09
C ALA A 137 -8.76 19.21 -3.60
N ASP A 138 -7.59 19.66 -4.09
CA ASP A 138 -7.20 19.43 -5.49
C ASP A 138 -6.79 17.95 -5.64
N LEU A 139 -7.79 17.07 -5.70
CA LEU A 139 -7.62 15.61 -5.77
C LEU A 139 -6.87 15.14 -7.02
N SER A 140 -6.54 16.04 -7.96
CA SER A 140 -5.55 15.77 -9.02
C SER A 140 -4.14 15.46 -8.46
N LEU A 141 -3.89 15.77 -7.18
CA LEU A 141 -2.69 15.40 -6.44
C LEU A 141 -2.83 14.08 -5.63
N LEU A 142 -4.03 13.49 -5.56
CA LEU A 142 -4.30 12.24 -4.84
C LEU A 142 -4.71 11.13 -5.84
N GLU A 143 -3.75 10.61 -6.61
CA GLU A 143 -3.98 9.66 -7.71
C GLU A 143 -4.87 8.46 -7.33
N VAL A 144 -4.72 7.97 -6.09
CA VAL A 144 -5.73 7.13 -5.44
C VAL A 144 -6.01 7.65 -4.03
N VAL A 145 -7.27 7.94 -3.71
CA VAL A 145 -7.73 8.08 -2.31
C VAL A 145 -7.80 6.69 -1.69
N ALA A 146 -6.63 6.11 -1.41
CA ALA A 146 -6.45 4.75 -0.92
C ALA A 146 -6.72 4.62 0.59
N SER A 147 -6.83 3.39 1.06
CA SER A 147 -6.99 3.04 2.48
C SER A 147 -6.54 1.59 2.64
N ARG A 148 -5.46 1.34 3.39
CA ARG A 148 -4.88 0.00 3.55
C ARG A 148 -5.46 -0.83 4.70
N GLY A 149 -6.33 -0.24 5.51
CA GLY A 149 -7.09 -0.96 6.53
C GLY A 149 -7.30 -0.18 7.81
N VAL A 150 -7.41 -0.90 8.92
CA VAL A 150 -7.67 -0.38 10.27
C VAL A 150 -6.90 -1.16 11.35
N ALA A 151 -6.59 -0.53 12.48
CA ALA A 151 -6.22 -1.26 13.69
C ALA A 151 -7.47 -1.61 14.50
N VAL A 152 -7.53 -2.82 15.07
CA VAL A 152 -8.65 -3.28 15.89
C VAL A 152 -8.16 -3.73 17.27
N ALA A 153 -8.35 -2.89 18.28
CA ALA A 153 -7.79 -3.07 19.62
C ALA A 153 -8.65 -2.48 20.74
N GLU A 154 -8.61 -3.12 21.92
CA GLU A 154 -9.28 -2.65 23.14
C GLU A 154 -10.80 -2.42 23.01
N GLY A 155 -11.46 -3.15 22.09
CA GLY A 155 -12.89 -2.96 21.76
C GLY A 155 -13.19 -1.81 20.78
N ASN A 156 -12.16 -1.28 20.12
CA ASN A 156 -12.24 -0.14 19.20
C ASN A 156 -11.67 -0.48 17.82
N VAL A 157 -12.10 0.28 16.81
CA VAL A 157 -11.50 0.32 15.47
C VAL A 157 -10.87 1.70 15.29
N PHE A 158 -9.61 1.75 14.85
CA PHE A 158 -8.88 2.97 14.58
C PHE A 158 -8.71 3.15 13.07
N VAL A 159 -9.08 4.33 12.58
CA VAL A 159 -9.10 4.68 11.16
C VAL A 159 -8.23 5.91 10.97
N LEU A 160 -7.18 5.77 10.17
CA LEU A 160 -6.43 6.92 9.66
C LEU A 160 -7.13 7.36 8.37
N ILE A 161 -7.52 8.63 8.31
CA ILE A 161 -8.34 9.19 7.25
C ILE A 161 -7.42 9.98 6.32
N ALA A 162 -7.64 9.87 5.01
CA ALA A 162 -6.81 10.47 3.97
C ALA A 162 -6.63 11.99 4.08
N ASP A 163 -7.47 12.68 4.86
CA ASP A 163 -7.35 14.10 5.13
C ASP A 163 -6.47 14.48 6.35
N ASN A 164 -5.74 13.51 6.92
CA ASN A 164 -4.89 13.63 8.12
C ASN A 164 -5.68 13.74 9.44
N ARG A 165 -6.77 12.97 9.55
CA ARG A 165 -7.52 12.78 10.80
C ARG A 165 -7.44 11.34 11.30
N LEU A 166 -7.37 11.17 12.62
CA LEU A 166 -7.39 9.86 13.29
C LEU A 166 -8.71 9.69 14.03
N ALA A 167 -9.51 8.73 13.60
CA ALA A 167 -10.80 8.38 14.21
C ALA A 167 -10.71 7.09 15.04
N LYS A 168 -11.42 7.09 16.18
CA LYS A 168 -11.65 5.95 17.07
C LYS A 168 -13.13 5.62 17.05
N LEU A 169 -13.49 4.44 16.52
CA LEU A 169 -14.85 3.91 16.46
C LEU A 169 -15.04 2.80 17.51
N ASN A 170 -16.26 2.57 17.96
CA ASN A 170 -16.60 1.38 18.75
C ASN A 170 -16.65 0.13 17.84
N ALA A 171 -15.93 -0.94 18.18
CA ALA A 171 -15.85 -2.13 17.32
C ALA A 171 -17.20 -2.89 17.21
N LYS A 172 -18.11 -2.74 18.18
CA LYS A 172 -19.39 -3.46 18.22
C LYS A 172 -20.47 -2.84 17.32
N ASP A 173 -20.49 -1.52 17.17
CA ASP A 173 -21.58 -0.81 16.46
C ASP A 173 -21.13 0.33 15.53
N GLY A 174 -19.82 0.53 15.34
CA GLY A 174 -19.26 1.49 14.39
C GLY A 174 -19.40 2.96 14.78
N LYS A 175 -19.96 3.28 15.96
CA LYS A 175 -20.12 4.67 16.39
C LYS A 175 -18.78 5.34 16.63
N LEU A 176 -18.65 6.57 16.14
CA LEU A 176 -17.50 7.44 16.43
C LEU A 176 -17.46 7.75 17.94
N ILE A 177 -16.35 7.40 18.60
CA ILE A 177 -16.07 7.72 20.00
C ILE A 177 -15.31 9.04 20.08
N LYS A 178 -14.28 9.21 19.23
CA LYS A 178 -13.48 10.44 19.11
C LYS A 178 -12.85 10.52 17.72
N MET A 179 -12.67 11.74 17.23
CA MET A 179 -11.79 12.05 16.10
C MET A 179 -10.81 13.14 16.56
N ILE A 180 -9.56 13.09 16.09
CA ILE A 180 -8.59 14.18 16.23
C ILE A 180 -8.07 14.58 14.85
N ASN A 181 -7.54 15.81 14.76
CA ASN A 181 -6.75 16.24 13.62
C ASN A 181 -5.27 16.04 13.94
N LEU A 182 -4.47 15.48 13.02
CA LEU A 182 -3.04 15.36 13.23
C LEU A 182 -2.38 16.74 13.33
N TRP A 183 -2.87 17.72 12.56
CA TRP A 183 -2.35 19.10 12.55
C TRP A 183 -2.51 19.87 13.88
N ASP A 184 -3.34 19.40 14.82
CA ASP A 184 -3.44 19.99 16.17
C ASP A 184 -2.21 19.66 17.04
N THR A 185 -1.42 18.65 16.64
CA THR A 185 -0.24 18.15 17.36
C THR A 185 1.02 18.03 16.49
N ILE A 186 0.87 18.05 15.16
CA ILE A 186 1.93 18.03 14.16
C ILE A 186 1.70 19.23 13.22
N PRO A 187 2.18 20.44 13.57
CA PRO A 187 1.79 21.67 12.89
C PRO A 187 1.97 21.62 11.38
N GLY A 188 0.84 21.60 10.66
CA GLY A 188 0.81 21.59 9.20
C GLY A 188 0.64 20.22 8.52
N ALA A 189 0.48 19.11 9.25
CA ALA A 189 0.11 17.82 8.68
C ALA A 189 -1.37 17.79 8.22
N LYS A 190 -1.65 18.37 7.04
CA LYS A 190 -3.00 18.55 6.47
C LYS A 190 -2.99 18.71 4.94
N LEU A 191 -4.15 18.53 4.29
CA LEU A 191 -4.30 18.53 2.82
C LEU A 191 -3.81 19.81 2.14
N GLU A 192 -4.03 21.00 2.70
CA GLU A 192 -3.61 22.25 2.03
C GLU A 192 -2.08 22.44 2.03
N ASN A 193 -1.37 21.65 2.83
CA ASN A 193 0.09 21.52 2.84
C ASN A 193 0.59 20.27 2.09
N ARG A 194 -0.29 19.59 1.33
CA ARG A 194 -0.04 18.38 0.53
C ARG A 194 0.21 17.08 1.30
N TYR A 195 0.05 17.06 2.62
CA TYR A 195 0.00 15.80 3.35
C TYR A 195 -1.33 15.12 3.10
N TYR A 196 -1.33 13.80 2.95
CA TYR A 196 -2.53 12.96 2.98
C TYR A 196 -2.19 11.63 3.67
N GLU A 197 -3.14 10.72 3.76
CA GLU A 197 -2.91 9.40 4.37
C GLU A 197 -3.48 8.22 3.58
N THR A 198 -2.77 7.10 3.66
CA THR A 198 -3.16 5.85 2.97
C THR A 198 -2.90 4.57 3.78
N MET A 199 -1.94 4.58 4.72
CA MET A 199 -1.58 3.40 5.54
C MET A 199 -2.69 2.94 6.48
N ALA A 200 -2.66 1.67 6.88
CA ALA A 200 -3.40 1.22 8.05
C ALA A 200 -2.71 1.74 9.33
N PRO A 201 -3.42 2.41 10.27
CA PRO A 201 -2.83 2.76 11.56
C PRO A 201 -2.50 1.48 12.33
N MET A 202 -1.35 1.44 13.01
CA MET A 202 -0.89 0.24 13.73
C MET A 202 -1.12 0.38 15.23
N TYR A 203 -1.54 -0.69 15.91
CA TYR A 203 -1.70 -0.71 17.37
C TYR A 203 -0.62 -1.56 18.06
N TYR A 204 0.03 -1.00 19.09
CA TYR A 204 0.96 -1.74 19.94
C TYR A 204 1.05 -1.16 21.37
N LYS A 205 0.96 -2.04 22.38
CA LYS A 205 1.07 -1.74 23.83
C LYS A 205 0.35 -0.47 24.30
N GLY A 206 -0.94 -0.31 23.96
CA GLY A 206 -1.77 0.82 24.40
C GLY A 206 -1.61 2.10 23.56
N ASN A 207 -0.79 2.07 22.51
CA ASN A 207 -0.60 3.17 21.56
C ASN A 207 -1.10 2.79 20.16
N VAL A 208 -1.50 3.80 19.40
CA VAL A 208 -1.77 3.76 17.97
C VAL A 208 -0.72 4.63 17.27
N TYR A 209 -0.08 4.07 16.25
CA TYR A 209 1.02 4.67 15.50
C TYR A 209 0.55 5.00 14.09
N VAL A 210 0.92 6.19 13.62
CA VAL A 210 0.60 6.74 12.30
C VAL A 210 1.88 7.30 11.68
N GLY A 211 2.00 7.19 10.36
CA GLY A 211 3.08 7.71 9.56
C GLY A 211 2.66 9.01 8.87
N SER A 212 2.90 9.10 7.56
CA SER A 212 2.57 10.27 6.73
C SER A 212 2.63 9.91 5.23
N SER A 213 1.70 10.37 4.39
CA SER A 213 1.77 10.23 2.91
C SER A 213 1.95 11.57 2.17
N GLY A 214 2.41 11.50 0.91
CA GLY A 214 2.64 12.66 0.02
C GLY A 214 4.09 13.12 -0.09
N GLY A 215 5.06 12.22 0.06
CA GLY A 215 6.51 12.51 0.05
C GLY A 215 6.94 13.37 -1.14
N ASP A 216 6.64 12.86 -2.34
CA ASP A 216 6.74 13.43 -3.69
C ASP A 216 6.24 14.89 -3.80
N ASN A 217 5.29 15.31 -2.96
CA ASN A 217 4.80 16.68 -2.96
C ASN A 217 5.69 17.69 -2.19
N GLY A 218 6.79 17.23 -1.55
CA GLY A 218 7.70 18.04 -0.76
C GLY A 218 7.28 18.23 0.69
N ILE A 219 6.55 17.28 1.28
CA ILE A 219 6.17 17.27 2.70
C ILE A 219 7.37 16.89 3.60
N ARG A 220 7.24 17.04 4.92
CA ARG A 220 8.25 16.57 5.88
C ARG A 220 7.77 15.24 6.49
N GLY A 221 8.35 14.12 6.07
CA GLY A 221 7.91 12.79 6.53
C GLY A 221 8.02 12.63 8.05
N PHE A 222 7.09 11.89 8.64
CA PHE A 222 7.07 11.66 10.08
C PHE A 222 6.47 10.31 10.49
N VAL A 223 6.71 9.95 11.75
CA VAL A 223 5.93 8.95 12.51
C VAL A 223 5.51 9.55 13.85
N MET A 224 4.29 9.27 14.31
CA MET A 224 3.77 9.72 15.59
C MET A 224 2.96 8.65 16.30
N ALA A 225 2.99 8.66 17.64
CA ALA A 225 2.20 7.76 18.48
C ALA A 225 1.16 8.53 19.32
N TYR A 226 -0.05 7.99 19.40
CA TYR A 226 -1.16 8.47 20.21
C TYR A 226 -1.66 7.36 21.14
N LYS A 227 -2.14 7.68 22.34
CA LYS A 227 -2.69 6.68 23.27
C LYS A 227 -4.02 6.14 22.74
N ALA A 228 -4.15 4.82 22.68
CA ALA A 228 -5.35 4.13 22.22
C ALA A 228 -6.58 4.45 23.10
N SER A 229 -6.37 4.80 24.39
CA SER A 229 -7.40 5.22 25.34
C SER A 229 -8.22 6.41 24.87
N ASP A 230 -7.55 7.50 24.47
CA ASP A 230 -8.13 8.84 24.37
C ASP A 230 -7.61 9.67 23.18
N LEU A 231 -6.73 9.13 22.34
CA LEU A 231 -6.05 9.83 21.24
C LEU A 231 -5.28 11.09 21.68
N THR A 232 -4.74 11.13 22.90
CA THR A 232 -3.70 12.12 23.28
C THR A 232 -2.32 11.65 22.79
N PRO A 233 -1.36 12.56 22.50
CA PRO A 233 0.02 12.18 22.19
C PRO A 233 0.62 11.19 23.20
N ALA A 234 1.32 10.18 22.71
CA ALA A 234 2.09 9.23 23.51
C ALA A 234 3.59 9.57 23.57
N TRP A 235 4.07 10.36 22.60
CA TRP A 235 5.39 11.00 22.57
C TRP A 235 5.23 12.53 22.72
N ASP A 236 6.30 13.25 23.05
CA ASP A 236 6.29 14.72 23.18
C ASP A 236 6.18 15.44 21.81
N GLY A 237 6.47 14.72 20.72
CA GLY A 237 6.35 15.17 19.34
C GLY A 237 6.62 14.02 18.36
N PRO A 238 6.42 14.22 17.05
CA PRO A 238 6.71 13.21 16.04
C PRO A 238 8.21 12.94 15.89
N PHE A 239 8.56 11.72 15.46
CA PHE A 239 9.85 11.46 14.85
C PHE A 239 9.80 11.95 13.39
N TRP A 240 10.54 13.02 13.07
CA TRP A 240 10.70 13.49 11.70
C TRP A 240 11.77 12.66 10.97
N THR A 241 11.45 12.20 9.77
CA THR A 241 12.40 11.43 8.94
C THR A 241 13.37 12.34 8.19
N VAL A 242 13.04 13.62 7.97
CA VAL A 242 13.86 14.60 7.26
C VAL A 242 13.99 15.94 8.04
N PRO A 243 15.04 16.75 7.79
CA PRO A 243 15.28 18.05 8.44
C PRO A 243 14.12 19.05 8.32
N GLU A 244 14.15 20.15 9.10
CA GLU A 244 13.13 21.19 8.96
C GLU A 244 13.39 22.06 7.71
N LYS A 245 12.34 22.71 7.21
CA LYS A 245 12.43 23.51 5.99
C LYS A 245 13.28 24.76 6.23
N GLY A 246 14.40 24.84 5.51
CA GLY A 246 15.49 25.81 5.71
C GLY A 246 16.75 25.19 6.33
N GLU A 247 16.69 23.96 6.83
CA GLU A 247 17.81 23.25 7.43
C GLU A 247 18.46 22.24 6.48
N ASP A 248 19.75 21.96 6.71
CA ASP A 248 20.58 20.95 6.02
C ASP A 248 20.39 20.88 4.50
N TRP A 249 19.67 19.89 3.95
CA TRP A 249 19.38 19.73 2.52
C TRP A 249 17.97 20.21 2.11
N VAL A 250 17.10 20.58 3.05
CA VAL A 250 15.67 20.86 2.86
C VAL A 250 15.43 22.35 2.61
N LYS A 251 16.02 22.91 1.54
CA LYS A 251 16.08 24.38 1.31
C LYS A 251 15.02 24.94 0.35
N GLY A 252 14.48 24.12 -0.55
CA GLY A 252 13.58 24.54 -1.62
C GLY A 252 12.11 24.54 -1.22
N LYS A 253 11.23 24.95 -2.16
CA LYS A 253 9.78 24.94 -1.92
C LYS A 253 9.22 23.52 -1.77
N TYR A 254 9.71 22.58 -2.57
CA TYR A 254 9.29 21.18 -2.59
C TYR A 254 10.42 20.21 -2.18
N THR A 255 11.47 20.69 -1.52
CA THR A 255 12.44 19.79 -0.89
C THR A 255 11.82 19.19 0.36
N GLY A 256 11.92 17.88 0.51
CA GLY A 256 11.30 17.13 1.60
C GLY A 256 11.27 15.64 1.27
N GLY A 257 10.14 14.98 1.49
CA GLY A 257 9.99 13.54 1.28
C GLY A 257 10.20 12.75 2.57
N GLY A 258 10.73 11.54 2.46
CA GLY A 258 10.93 10.63 3.59
C GLY A 258 9.62 10.13 4.20
N ALA A 259 8.51 10.17 3.45
CA ALA A 259 7.18 9.81 3.91
C ALA A 259 7.11 8.37 4.40
N VAL A 260 6.38 8.12 5.50
CA VAL A 260 6.15 6.77 6.05
C VAL A 260 4.72 6.36 5.73
N TRP A 261 4.51 5.88 4.52
CA TRP A 261 3.17 5.57 3.99
C TRP A 261 2.82 4.08 3.97
N GLY A 262 3.74 3.20 4.38
CA GLY A 262 3.53 1.78 4.63
C GLY A 262 3.44 1.44 6.13
N GLU A 263 3.22 0.15 6.44
CA GLU A 263 2.96 -0.31 7.80
C GLU A 263 4.22 -0.55 8.66
N ILE A 264 4.01 -0.59 9.98
CA ILE A 264 5.06 -0.59 11.00
C ILE A 264 5.16 -1.98 11.65
N ALA A 265 6.36 -2.55 11.74
CA ALA A 265 6.64 -3.78 12.48
C ALA A 265 7.13 -3.48 13.91
N PHE A 266 6.89 -4.39 14.86
CA PHE A 266 7.27 -4.28 16.26
C PHE A 266 7.92 -5.58 16.76
N ASP A 267 9.09 -5.47 17.39
CA ASP A 267 9.71 -6.58 18.10
C ASP A 267 9.21 -6.64 19.57
N PRO A 268 8.35 -7.61 19.94
CA PRO A 268 7.78 -7.69 21.28
C PRO A 268 8.80 -8.00 22.38
N ASP A 269 9.98 -8.53 22.02
CA ASP A 269 11.05 -8.86 22.97
C ASP A 269 11.90 -7.64 23.36
N THR A 270 11.93 -6.58 22.53
CA THR A 270 12.83 -5.41 22.70
C THR A 270 12.14 -4.06 22.74
N ASP A 271 10.84 -3.99 22.40
CA ASP A 271 10.08 -2.73 22.26
C ASP A 271 10.67 -1.76 21.22
N VAL A 272 11.38 -2.30 20.23
CA VAL A 272 11.79 -1.57 19.02
C VAL A 272 10.73 -1.73 17.93
N MET A 273 10.40 -0.63 17.27
CA MET A 273 9.55 -0.57 16.08
C MET A 273 10.39 -0.27 14.84
N TYR A 274 10.00 -0.81 13.69
CA TYR A 274 10.71 -0.71 12.42
C TYR A 274 9.73 -0.31 11.32
N PHE A 275 10.12 0.62 10.46
CA PHE A 275 9.33 1.08 9.32
C PHE A 275 10.23 1.52 8.17
N GLY A 276 9.63 1.59 6.98
CA GLY A 276 10.24 2.10 5.77
C GLY A 276 9.99 3.60 5.56
N THR A 277 10.95 4.31 4.97
CA THR A 277 10.82 5.72 4.56
C THR A 277 10.90 5.87 3.04
N GLY A 278 10.17 6.87 2.53
CA GLY A 278 10.08 7.16 1.10
C GLY A 278 11.21 8.03 0.55
N ASN A 279 11.08 8.24 -0.75
CA ASN A 279 11.72 9.17 -1.66
C ASN A 279 12.12 10.53 -1.05
N PRO A 280 13.27 11.11 -1.46
CA PRO A 280 13.62 12.50 -1.21
C PRO A 280 13.05 13.41 -2.31
N ALA A 281 12.07 14.24 -1.98
CA ALA A 281 11.47 15.18 -2.92
C ALA A 281 12.38 16.42 -3.15
N PRO A 282 12.40 17.01 -4.37
CA PRO A 282 11.77 16.52 -5.59
C PRO A 282 12.52 15.29 -6.11
N ASP A 283 11.77 14.26 -6.42
CA ASP A 283 12.27 12.88 -6.48
C ASP A 283 13.22 12.71 -7.66
N PHE A 284 12.91 13.35 -8.79
CA PHE A 284 13.66 13.22 -10.04
C PHE A 284 14.61 14.40 -10.31
N PHE A 285 14.82 15.30 -9.33
CA PHE A 285 15.67 16.49 -9.49
C PHE A 285 16.59 16.75 -8.28
N LYS A 286 17.51 15.80 -8.04
CA LYS A 286 18.41 15.82 -6.88
C LYS A 286 19.37 17.03 -6.76
N LYS A 287 19.55 17.83 -7.83
CA LYS A 287 20.48 18.98 -7.87
C LYS A 287 20.28 20.00 -6.74
N ILE A 288 19.06 20.14 -6.21
CA ILE A 288 18.73 21.12 -5.15
C ILE A 288 18.76 20.52 -3.74
N ARG A 289 18.99 19.21 -3.64
CA ARG A 289 19.08 18.42 -2.41
C ARG A 289 20.33 17.51 -2.44
N PRO A 290 21.55 18.06 -2.66
CA PRO A 290 22.75 17.23 -2.77
C PRO A 290 23.06 16.46 -1.48
N GLY A 291 23.68 15.29 -1.62
CA GLY A 291 23.93 14.33 -0.55
C GLY A 291 22.83 13.26 -0.43
N LYS A 292 23.06 12.27 0.44
CA LYS A 292 22.22 11.06 0.62
C LYS A 292 20.83 11.29 1.25
N ASN A 293 20.40 12.54 1.41
CA ASN A 293 19.10 12.95 1.97
C ASN A 293 18.57 12.16 3.20
N PRO A 294 19.41 11.79 4.20
CA PRO A 294 18.93 10.94 5.29
C PRO A 294 17.79 11.62 6.08
N TYR A 295 16.77 10.90 6.54
CA TYR A 295 16.57 9.44 6.47
C TYR A 295 15.58 8.99 5.37
N THR A 296 15.70 9.47 4.12
CA THR A 296 14.94 8.89 2.99
C THR A 296 15.43 7.48 2.63
N ASP A 297 14.61 6.75 1.87
CA ASP A 297 14.97 5.47 1.24
C ASP A 297 15.54 4.44 2.24
N SER A 298 15.03 4.45 3.47
CA SER A 298 15.63 3.78 4.63
C SER A 298 14.65 2.93 5.44
N VAL A 299 15.16 1.80 5.94
CA VAL A 299 14.54 1.13 7.10
C VAL A 299 15.05 1.79 8.37
N VAL A 300 14.13 2.27 9.21
CA VAL A 300 14.41 3.02 10.45
C VAL A 300 13.88 2.26 11.66
N ALA A 301 14.68 2.20 12.72
CA ALA A 301 14.38 1.52 13.97
C ALA A 301 14.28 2.52 15.14
N LEU A 302 13.14 2.58 15.83
CA LEU A 302 12.90 3.46 16.98
C LEU A 302 12.50 2.67 18.24
N GLU A 303 12.80 3.21 19.42
CA GLU A 303 12.16 2.81 20.68
C GLU A 303 10.65 3.15 20.61
N SER A 304 9.77 2.15 20.54
CA SER A 304 8.33 2.39 20.27
C SER A 304 7.64 3.22 21.36
N LYS A 305 8.15 3.15 22.60
CA LYS A 305 7.62 3.93 23.73
C LYS A 305 7.97 5.42 23.68
N THR A 306 9.06 5.82 23.00
CA THR A 306 9.65 7.16 23.13
C THR A 306 9.88 7.88 21.80
N GLY A 307 9.81 7.18 20.65
CA GLY A 307 10.14 7.73 19.33
C GLY A 307 11.65 7.92 19.12
N LYS A 308 12.49 7.50 20.06
CA LYS A 308 13.94 7.70 20.01
C LYS A 308 14.61 6.73 19.03
N LEU A 309 15.46 7.26 18.17
CA LEU A 309 16.24 6.49 17.19
C LEU A 309 17.14 5.44 17.86
N VAL A 310 17.13 4.23 17.29
CA VAL A 310 18.04 3.12 17.60
C VAL A 310 19.07 2.96 16.48
N TRP A 311 18.61 2.80 15.24
CA TRP A 311 19.43 2.80 14.02
C TRP A 311 18.59 3.16 12.78
N ALA A 312 19.25 3.51 11.68
CA ALA A 312 18.62 3.66 10.36
C ALA A 312 19.59 3.13 9.27
N LYS A 313 19.03 2.54 8.20
CA LYS A 313 19.78 2.00 7.06
C LYS A 313 19.08 2.34 5.75
N SER A 314 19.75 3.13 4.91
CA SER A 314 19.32 3.38 3.54
C SER A 314 19.60 2.17 2.65
N GLU A 315 18.69 1.90 1.73
CA GLU A 315 18.85 0.93 0.64
C GLU A 315 19.60 1.52 -0.57
N MET A 316 19.80 2.84 -0.58
CA MET A 316 20.40 3.59 -1.67
C MET A 316 21.90 3.83 -1.42
N ASP A 317 22.72 3.23 -2.31
CA ASP A 317 24.18 3.38 -2.32
C ASP A 317 24.61 4.80 -2.71
N GLU A 318 23.79 5.53 -3.48
CA GLU A 318 24.04 6.90 -3.97
C GLU A 318 22.91 7.88 -3.57
N GLU A 319 22.81 9.03 -4.24
CA GLU A 319 21.72 10.00 -4.10
C GLU A 319 20.53 9.57 -4.97
N ASP A 320 19.34 9.32 -4.39
CA ASP A 320 18.19 8.90 -5.20
C ASP A 320 17.77 9.98 -6.21
N GLU A 321 17.35 9.53 -7.39
CA GLU A 321 16.65 10.32 -8.39
C GLU A 321 15.44 9.58 -9.02
N TRP A 322 15.01 8.45 -8.44
CA TRP A 322 14.21 7.43 -9.14
C TRP A 322 12.85 7.13 -8.51
N ASP A 323 12.47 7.82 -7.44
CA ASP A 323 11.35 7.44 -6.58
C ASP A 323 11.56 6.01 -6.03
N TYR A 324 12.68 5.79 -5.33
CA TYR A 324 13.11 4.46 -4.84
C TYR A 324 12.90 4.24 -3.34
N ASP A 325 11.68 4.55 -2.88
CA ASP A 325 11.18 4.24 -1.54
C ASP A 325 11.63 2.90 -0.95
N ALA A 326 11.95 2.93 0.35
CA ALA A 326 11.99 1.76 1.20
C ALA A 326 10.66 1.54 1.97
N THR A 327 9.53 2.09 1.52
CA THR A 327 8.24 2.16 2.27
C THR A 327 7.45 0.86 2.34
N SER A 328 7.86 -0.20 1.63
CA SER A 328 7.26 -1.53 1.85
C SER A 328 7.45 -1.97 3.31
N THR A 329 6.55 -2.81 3.82
CA THR A 329 6.49 -3.12 5.26
C THR A 329 7.64 -4.06 5.69
N PRO A 330 8.60 -3.64 6.54
CA PRO A 330 9.72 -4.50 6.95
C PRO A 330 9.26 -5.71 7.76
N MET A 331 9.93 -6.86 7.61
CA MET A 331 9.65 -8.07 8.42
C MET A 331 10.74 -8.33 9.46
N ILE A 332 10.34 -8.82 10.64
CA ILE A 332 11.26 -9.15 11.75
C ILE A 332 11.36 -10.67 11.91
N LEU A 333 12.49 -11.27 11.52
CA LEU A 333 12.61 -12.72 11.41
C LEU A 333 13.54 -13.33 12.47
N ASN A 334 13.07 -14.38 13.14
CA ASN A 334 13.92 -15.28 13.95
C ASN A 334 14.53 -16.39 13.06
N ALA A 335 15.35 -15.96 12.10
CA ALA A 335 15.84 -16.78 11.00
C ALA A 335 17.06 -17.64 11.36
N THR A 336 17.39 -18.59 10.49
CA THR A 336 18.75 -19.13 10.39
C THR A 336 19.51 -18.30 9.36
N VAL A 337 20.67 -17.77 9.75
CA VAL A 337 21.59 -16.96 8.94
C VAL A 337 22.99 -17.52 9.10
N ASN A 338 23.68 -17.87 8.00
CA ASN A 338 25.05 -18.42 8.06
C ASN A 338 25.20 -19.60 9.06
N ASN A 339 24.19 -20.47 9.11
CA ASN A 339 24.02 -21.63 10.00
C ASN A 339 23.89 -21.30 11.52
N LYS A 340 23.58 -20.05 11.87
CA LYS A 340 23.31 -19.59 13.25
C LYS A 340 21.85 -19.10 13.35
N LYS A 341 21.25 -19.19 14.54
CA LYS A 341 19.97 -18.51 14.81
C LYS A 341 20.23 -17.07 15.26
N GLN A 342 19.55 -16.13 14.62
CA GLN A 342 19.69 -14.68 14.82
C GLN A 342 18.34 -13.99 14.58
N LYS A 343 18.10 -12.85 15.23
CA LYS A 343 16.96 -11.98 14.92
C LYS A 343 17.40 -10.90 13.93
N ILE A 344 16.71 -10.81 12.81
CA ILE A 344 17.05 -9.90 11.71
C ILE A 344 15.84 -9.08 11.31
N VAL A 345 16.08 -7.94 10.68
CA VAL A 345 15.07 -7.21 9.90
C VAL A 345 15.38 -7.43 8.42
N VAL A 346 14.36 -7.68 7.62
CA VAL A 346 14.47 -7.85 6.16
C VAL A 346 13.46 -6.99 5.41
N HIS A 347 13.79 -6.68 4.16
CA HIS A 347 13.03 -5.73 3.34
C HIS A 347 13.30 -5.92 1.83
N GLY A 348 12.29 -5.70 0.99
CA GLY A 348 12.45 -5.46 -0.45
C GLY A 348 11.85 -4.10 -0.85
N GLY A 349 12.68 -3.18 -1.34
CA GLY A 349 12.26 -1.83 -1.72
C GLY A 349 11.95 -1.61 -3.20
N LYS A 350 11.56 -0.38 -3.56
CA LYS A 350 11.31 0.02 -4.94
C LYS A 350 12.55 -0.12 -5.84
N ASN A 351 13.76 -0.08 -5.29
CA ASN A 351 15.01 -0.32 -6.02
C ASN A 351 15.16 -1.76 -6.59
N GLY A 352 14.29 -2.72 -6.22
CA GLY A 352 14.28 -4.08 -6.77
C GLY A 352 15.33 -5.03 -6.18
N LYS A 353 15.97 -4.64 -5.07
CA LYS A 353 16.89 -5.46 -4.28
C LYS A 353 16.29 -5.76 -2.91
N TRP A 354 16.66 -6.90 -2.33
CA TRP A 354 16.23 -7.34 -0.99
C TRP A 354 17.39 -7.33 0.01
N PHE A 355 17.14 -6.81 1.21
CA PHE A 355 18.14 -6.50 2.22
C PHE A 355 17.89 -7.25 3.52
N ALA A 356 18.94 -7.41 4.32
CA ALA A 356 18.85 -7.94 5.67
C ALA A 356 19.88 -7.29 6.60
N TRP A 357 19.46 -6.98 7.83
CA TRP A 357 20.29 -6.41 8.89
C TRP A 357 20.05 -7.12 10.23
N ASP A 358 21.03 -7.12 11.13
CA ASP A 358 20.79 -7.50 12.52
C ASP A 358 19.75 -6.56 13.15
N ALA A 359 18.71 -7.13 13.78
CA ALA A 359 17.60 -6.31 14.28
C ALA A 359 18.03 -5.32 15.38
N LYS A 360 19.05 -5.66 16.18
CA LYS A 360 19.49 -4.86 17.33
C LYS A 360 20.48 -3.76 16.93
N THR A 361 21.44 -4.06 16.06
CA THR A 361 22.53 -3.12 15.71
C THR A 361 22.34 -2.46 14.34
N GLY A 362 21.49 -3.02 13.48
CA GLY A 362 21.42 -2.65 12.07
C GLY A 362 22.63 -3.15 11.25
N ASP A 363 23.52 -3.99 11.79
CA ASP A 363 24.68 -4.46 11.03
C ASP A 363 24.24 -5.26 9.79
N THR A 364 24.74 -4.87 8.62
CA THR A 364 24.30 -5.43 7.33
C THR A 364 24.71 -6.89 7.18
N ILE A 365 23.73 -7.74 6.89
CA ILE A 365 23.88 -9.18 6.65
C ILE A 365 23.83 -9.47 5.14
N TYR A 366 22.83 -8.91 4.44
CA TYR A 366 22.69 -8.99 2.99
C TYR A 366 22.42 -7.59 2.43
N ASN A 367 23.28 -7.13 1.51
CA ASN A 367 23.25 -5.77 0.96
C ASN A 367 22.70 -5.76 -0.47
N GLY A 368 21.39 -5.98 -0.61
CA GLY A 368 20.67 -5.86 -1.87
C GLY A 368 20.83 -7.06 -2.81
N VAL A 369 20.05 -8.12 -2.57
CA VAL A 369 19.89 -9.28 -3.46
C VAL A 369 18.83 -8.96 -4.53
N PRO A 370 19.18 -8.86 -5.83
CA PRO A 370 18.26 -8.37 -6.87
C PRO A 370 17.19 -9.39 -7.26
N PHE A 371 15.91 -9.06 -7.09
CA PHE A 371 14.78 -9.96 -7.35
C PHE A 371 13.96 -9.63 -8.61
N VAL A 372 14.28 -8.53 -9.30
CA VAL A 372 13.75 -8.09 -10.61
C VAL A 372 14.88 -7.58 -11.50
N LYS A 373 14.58 -7.21 -12.77
CA LYS A 373 15.55 -6.52 -13.62
C LYS A 373 15.89 -5.14 -13.04
N ILE A 374 17.18 -4.86 -12.89
CA ILE A 374 17.73 -3.57 -12.49
C ILE A 374 18.57 -3.01 -13.66
N GLN A 375 18.27 -1.79 -14.11
CA GLN A 375 18.99 -1.08 -15.17
C GLN A 375 18.73 0.42 -15.02
N HIS A 376 19.78 1.19 -14.71
CA HIS A 376 19.71 2.65 -14.55
C HIS A 376 20.60 3.36 -15.57
N THR A 377 20.29 4.64 -15.83
CA THR A 377 21.09 5.56 -16.66
C THR A 377 21.13 6.93 -15.96
N SER A 378 21.56 8.03 -16.60
CA SER A 378 21.36 9.37 -16.02
C SER A 378 20.08 9.98 -16.58
N GLN A 379 19.26 10.63 -15.75
CA GLN A 379 18.00 11.18 -16.24
C GLN A 379 18.19 12.41 -17.15
N PRO A 380 17.43 12.46 -18.26
CA PRO A 380 17.48 13.55 -19.22
C PRO A 380 16.53 14.67 -18.80
N THR A 381 16.90 15.90 -19.15
CA THR A 381 16.03 17.08 -19.08
C THR A 381 15.47 17.46 -20.45
N ASP A 382 15.68 16.62 -21.47
CA ASP A 382 15.17 16.76 -22.84
C ASP A 382 13.99 15.79 -23.03
N PRO A 383 12.74 16.27 -23.14
CA PRO A 383 11.57 15.40 -23.24
C PRO A 383 11.54 14.56 -24.52
N ASN A 384 12.34 14.91 -25.53
CA ASN A 384 12.46 14.16 -26.78
C ASN A 384 13.44 12.97 -26.66
N LYS A 385 14.10 12.79 -25.51
CA LYS A 385 15.07 11.73 -25.24
C LYS A 385 14.90 11.09 -23.84
N PRO A 386 13.70 10.63 -23.44
CA PRO A 386 13.45 10.08 -22.11
C PRO A 386 14.33 8.86 -21.81
N ALA A 387 14.76 8.70 -20.56
CA ALA A 387 15.53 7.54 -20.12
C ALA A 387 14.59 6.40 -19.74
N MET A 388 14.93 5.16 -20.15
CA MET A 388 14.23 3.97 -19.69
C MET A 388 14.88 3.46 -18.41
N GLN A 389 14.06 3.29 -17.38
CA GLN A 389 14.47 2.94 -16.03
C GLN A 389 13.86 1.58 -15.63
N TRP A 390 14.65 0.74 -14.94
CA TRP A 390 14.21 -0.54 -14.40
C TRP A 390 14.76 -0.78 -12.98
N PRO A 391 13.91 -1.15 -12.00
CA PRO A 391 12.44 -1.03 -12.03
C PRO A 391 12.00 0.41 -12.28
N GLY A 392 10.81 0.64 -12.84
CA GLY A 392 10.27 2.00 -12.93
C GLY A 392 9.84 2.57 -11.57
N ALA A 393 9.23 3.76 -11.54
CA ALA A 393 8.75 4.42 -10.31
C ALA A 393 7.72 3.60 -9.47
N GLU A 394 6.98 2.66 -10.07
CA GLU A 394 6.20 1.66 -9.30
C GLU A 394 7.07 0.81 -8.35
N GLY A 395 8.38 0.76 -8.62
CA GLY A 395 9.38 -0.02 -7.93
C GLY A 395 9.44 -1.47 -8.37
N GLY A 396 10.46 -2.17 -7.87
CA GLY A 396 10.55 -3.63 -7.91
C GLY A 396 9.60 -4.27 -6.90
N GLN A 397 9.47 -3.69 -5.71
CA GLN A 397 8.43 -4.01 -4.73
C GLN A 397 7.85 -2.70 -4.20
N ASN A 398 6.52 -2.59 -4.28
CA ASN A 398 5.74 -1.45 -3.79
C ASN A 398 5.21 -1.80 -2.37
N TYR A 399 4.00 -1.42 -1.98
CA TYR A 399 3.36 -1.87 -0.71
C TYR A 399 3.14 -3.41 -0.58
N ALA A 400 3.45 -4.19 -1.62
CA ALA A 400 3.19 -5.62 -1.71
C ALA A 400 3.96 -6.40 -0.61
N PRO A 401 3.30 -7.04 0.38
CA PRO A 401 4.02 -7.69 1.46
C PRO A 401 4.63 -9.03 1.07
N GLU A 402 5.82 -9.28 1.63
CA GLU A 402 6.48 -10.58 1.67
C GLU A 402 5.77 -11.59 2.61
N THR A 403 6.24 -12.84 2.61
CA THR A 403 5.96 -13.77 3.72
C THR A 403 7.13 -14.72 3.96
N TYR A 404 7.30 -15.19 5.20
CA TYR A 404 8.43 -16.03 5.62
C TYR A 404 7.97 -17.39 6.18
N ASP A 405 8.53 -18.50 5.66
CA ASP A 405 8.36 -19.83 6.26
C ASP A 405 9.61 -20.29 7.03
N PRO A 406 9.56 -20.42 8.37
CA PRO A 406 10.67 -20.90 9.18
C PRO A 406 10.98 -22.40 9.00
N LYS A 407 10.17 -23.17 8.26
CA LYS A 407 10.45 -24.59 7.95
C LYS A 407 11.38 -24.75 6.75
N THR A 408 11.19 -23.95 5.69
CA THR A 408 12.15 -23.83 4.58
C THR A 408 13.27 -22.84 4.87
N ASN A 409 13.05 -21.91 5.81
CA ASN A 409 13.89 -20.72 6.03
C ASN A 409 13.88 -19.77 4.82
N TYR A 410 12.79 -19.77 4.04
CA TYR A 410 12.63 -18.95 2.84
C TYR A 410 11.73 -17.74 3.09
N VAL A 411 12.11 -16.61 2.49
CA VAL A 411 11.25 -15.44 2.27
C VAL A 411 10.73 -15.46 0.84
N LEU A 412 9.44 -15.17 0.63
CA LEU A 412 8.82 -15.01 -0.69
C LEU A 412 8.58 -13.54 -1.01
N ILE A 413 9.09 -13.10 -2.16
CA ILE A 413 9.19 -11.69 -2.56
C ILE A 413 8.34 -11.43 -3.82
N PRO A 414 7.39 -10.49 -3.78
CA PRO A 414 6.53 -10.12 -4.91
C PRO A 414 7.19 -9.05 -5.79
N GLY A 415 7.68 -9.43 -6.97
CA GLY A 415 8.36 -8.52 -7.88
C GLY A 415 7.49 -7.93 -8.99
N ILE A 416 7.64 -6.63 -9.22
CA ILE A 416 7.15 -5.85 -10.36
C ILE A 416 8.31 -5.69 -11.35
N ASN A 417 8.27 -6.42 -12.46
CA ASN A 417 9.28 -6.33 -13.52
C ASN A 417 8.71 -5.48 -14.67
N LYS A 418 8.61 -4.16 -14.43
CA LYS A 418 8.05 -3.15 -15.35
C LYS A 418 8.98 -1.91 -15.42
N PRO A 419 9.13 -1.26 -16.59
CA PRO A 419 9.85 0.00 -16.72
C PRO A 419 8.95 1.23 -16.74
N SER A 420 9.56 2.36 -16.43
CA SER A 420 9.11 3.72 -16.74
C SER A 420 9.97 4.34 -17.85
N LEU A 421 9.47 5.43 -18.43
CA LEU A 421 10.24 6.38 -19.25
C LEU A 421 10.14 7.76 -18.60
N GLU A 422 11.28 8.35 -18.22
CA GLU A 422 11.35 9.50 -17.32
C GLU A 422 12.08 10.71 -17.92
N VAL A 423 11.64 11.90 -17.49
CA VAL A 423 12.22 13.22 -17.85
C VAL A 423 12.20 14.12 -16.62
N ALA A 424 13.38 14.58 -16.20
CA ALA A 424 13.56 15.47 -15.07
C ALA A 424 13.35 16.96 -15.42
N ALA A 425 13.24 17.81 -14.40
CA ALA A 425 13.25 19.27 -14.55
C ALA A 425 14.64 19.77 -15.03
N LYS A 426 14.67 20.91 -15.75
CA LYS A 426 15.92 21.59 -16.10
C LYS A 426 16.49 22.39 -14.92
N ASP A 427 15.61 23.12 -14.26
CA ASP A 427 15.87 24.05 -13.15
C ASP A 427 14.64 24.17 -12.21
N GLU A 428 14.81 24.89 -11.10
CA GLU A 428 13.79 25.06 -10.05
C GLU A 428 12.46 25.67 -10.55
N ASN A 429 12.47 26.50 -11.59
CA ASN A 429 11.26 27.15 -12.10
C ASN A 429 10.37 26.14 -12.86
N GLU A 430 10.95 25.13 -13.50
CA GLU A 430 10.19 24.07 -14.18
C GLU A 430 9.43 23.18 -13.17
N ILE A 431 9.94 23.07 -11.94
CA ILE A 431 9.30 22.35 -10.82
C ILE A 431 7.99 23.03 -10.38
N GLU A 432 7.92 24.37 -10.42
CA GLU A 432 6.66 25.08 -10.15
C GLU A 432 5.65 25.03 -11.30
N GLN A 433 6.12 24.81 -12.53
CA GLN A 433 5.29 24.85 -13.74
C GLN A 433 4.61 23.51 -14.03
N LYS A 434 5.29 22.39 -13.75
CA LYS A 434 4.73 21.04 -13.85
C LYS A 434 3.80 20.75 -12.67
N LYS A 435 2.53 21.16 -12.80
CA LYS A 435 1.45 20.86 -11.86
C LYS A 435 0.95 19.43 -12.03
N GLY A 436 1.13 18.61 -11.00
CA GLY A 436 0.67 17.22 -10.91
C GLY A 436 1.36 16.53 -9.73
N LEU A 437 1.19 15.21 -9.63
CA LEU A 437 2.11 14.38 -8.85
C LEU A 437 3.51 14.44 -9.48
N PHE A 438 4.55 14.22 -8.67
CA PHE A 438 5.97 14.36 -9.04
C PHE A 438 6.32 15.76 -9.62
N PRO A 439 6.30 16.83 -8.80
CA PRO A 439 6.65 18.19 -9.23
C PRO A 439 8.01 18.24 -9.93
N GLY A 440 8.02 18.77 -11.15
CA GLY A 440 9.22 18.86 -12.00
C GLY A 440 9.44 17.66 -12.95
N THR A 441 8.75 16.55 -12.74
CA THR A 441 8.96 15.30 -13.50
C THR A 441 7.97 15.17 -14.68
N SER A 442 8.27 14.27 -15.60
CA SER A 442 7.26 13.66 -16.47
C SER A 442 7.54 12.16 -16.58
N ILE A 443 6.83 11.38 -15.75
CA ILE A 443 6.84 9.91 -15.81
C ILE A 443 5.86 9.48 -16.89
N THR A 444 6.24 8.51 -17.70
CA THR A 444 5.47 8.07 -18.88
C THR A 444 5.61 6.56 -19.08
N LEU A 445 4.62 5.93 -19.72
CA LEU A 445 4.65 4.48 -19.96
C LEU A 445 5.90 4.04 -20.76
N GLY A 446 6.50 2.91 -20.35
CA GLY A 446 7.61 2.27 -21.04
C GLY A 446 7.29 1.88 -22.50
N PRO A 447 8.32 1.61 -23.33
CA PRO A 447 8.13 1.36 -24.75
C PRO A 447 7.38 0.04 -25.03
N LYS A 448 6.59 0.01 -26.11
CA LYS A 448 5.85 -1.19 -26.51
C LYS A 448 6.82 -2.30 -26.95
N GLY A 449 6.68 -3.48 -26.38
CA GLY A 449 7.49 -4.67 -26.69
C GLY A 449 8.44 -5.12 -25.58
N GLU A 450 8.56 -4.36 -24.49
CA GLU A 450 9.32 -4.77 -23.31
C GLU A 450 8.70 -5.98 -22.58
N ASP A 451 9.54 -6.78 -21.93
CA ASP A 451 9.19 -8.01 -21.18
C ASP A 451 8.59 -7.69 -19.80
N ILE A 452 7.47 -6.94 -19.82
CA ILE A 452 6.70 -6.57 -18.63
C ILE A 452 6.08 -7.83 -18.03
N SER A 453 6.43 -8.08 -16.78
CA SER A 453 6.06 -9.29 -16.04
C SER A 453 6.07 -9.02 -14.54
N GLY A 454 5.68 -9.99 -13.73
CA GLY A 454 6.06 -10.02 -12.32
C GLY A 454 7.07 -11.14 -12.05
N THR A 455 7.70 -11.12 -10.88
CA THR A 455 8.52 -12.23 -10.40
C THR A 455 8.01 -12.73 -9.06
N ILE A 456 8.15 -14.03 -8.82
CA ILE A 456 8.02 -14.63 -7.49
C ILE A 456 9.38 -15.22 -7.16
N THR A 457 10.08 -14.58 -6.22
CA THR A 457 11.44 -14.95 -5.80
C THR A 457 11.40 -15.54 -4.41
N ALA A 458 12.04 -16.69 -4.21
CA ALA A 458 12.26 -17.27 -2.89
C ALA A 458 13.73 -17.09 -2.50
N ILE A 459 14.02 -16.37 -1.42
CA ILE A 459 15.38 -16.22 -0.88
C ILE A 459 15.55 -17.12 0.33
N ASP A 460 16.58 -17.98 0.32
CA ASP A 460 17.04 -18.69 1.50
C ASP A 460 17.81 -17.73 2.42
N VAL A 461 17.21 -17.42 3.57
CA VAL A 461 17.76 -16.49 4.56
C VAL A 461 19.05 -17.04 5.21
N ASN A 462 19.37 -18.33 5.04
CA ASN A 462 20.61 -18.92 5.55
C ASN A 462 21.82 -18.56 4.68
N THR A 463 21.60 -18.26 3.39
CA THR A 463 22.66 -18.04 2.40
C THR A 463 22.56 -16.73 1.62
N GLY A 464 21.42 -16.02 1.68
CA GLY A 464 21.17 -14.79 0.94
C GLY A 464 21.03 -15.03 -0.57
N LYS A 465 20.60 -16.23 -0.98
CA LYS A 465 20.53 -16.66 -2.38
C LYS A 465 19.13 -17.06 -2.77
N HIS A 466 18.81 -16.91 -4.06
CA HIS A 466 17.56 -17.42 -4.61
C HIS A 466 17.53 -18.96 -4.50
N ALA A 467 16.59 -19.48 -3.72
CA ALA A 467 16.23 -20.89 -3.73
C ALA A 467 15.49 -21.25 -5.04
N TYR A 468 14.65 -20.33 -5.52
CA TYR A 468 14.09 -20.31 -6.88
C TYR A 468 13.61 -18.89 -7.25
N GLN A 469 13.37 -18.67 -8.54
CA GLN A 469 12.62 -17.54 -9.06
C GLN A 469 11.83 -17.99 -10.29
N PHE A 470 10.62 -17.46 -10.48
CA PHE A 470 9.87 -17.61 -11.73
C PHE A 470 9.08 -16.34 -12.05
N LYS A 471 8.65 -16.18 -13.32
CA LYS A 471 7.83 -15.06 -13.77
C LYS A 471 6.33 -15.33 -13.68
N THR A 472 5.56 -14.32 -13.29
CA THR A 472 4.11 -14.24 -13.47
C THR A 472 3.78 -13.46 -14.74
N LYS A 473 2.57 -13.65 -15.28
CA LYS A 473 2.13 -12.99 -16.53
C LYS A 473 1.99 -11.47 -16.41
N GLN A 474 1.82 -10.97 -15.20
CA GLN A 474 1.58 -9.57 -14.86
C GLN A 474 2.37 -9.21 -13.59
N PRO A 475 2.69 -7.92 -13.37
CA PRO A 475 3.35 -7.43 -12.16
C PRO A 475 2.64 -7.83 -10.85
N MET A 476 3.42 -8.05 -9.79
CA MET A 476 2.93 -8.52 -8.49
C MET A 476 2.63 -7.38 -7.50
N ARG A 477 1.55 -6.60 -7.70
CA ARG A 477 1.08 -5.62 -6.68
C ARG A 477 0.60 -6.29 -5.37
N GLY A 478 0.15 -7.56 -5.45
CA GLY A 478 -0.60 -8.24 -4.37
C GLY A 478 0.16 -8.71 -3.13
N GLY A 479 1.42 -9.12 -3.24
CA GLY A 479 2.12 -9.80 -2.15
C GLY A 479 1.48 -11.12 -1.70
N PHE A 480 1.85 -11.59 -0.50
CA PHE A 480 1.56 -12.94 -0.02
C PHE A 480 0.95 -12.98 1.38
N THR A 481 0.23 -14.07 1.67
CA THR A 481 0.04 -14.57 3.04
C THR A 481 0.34 -16.07 3.06
N GLY A 482 1.29 -16.48 3.90
CA GLY A 482 1.76 -17.85 4.05
C GLY A 482 0.96 -18.65 5.08
N THR A 483 1.08 -19.98 5.03
CA THR A 483 0.55 -20.90 6.04
C THR A 483 1.65 -21.84 6.53
N THR A 484 1.59 -22.27 7.79
CA THR A 484 2.49 -23.31 8.31
C THR A 484 2.30 -24.69 7.68
N THR A 485 1.34 -24.89 6.76
CA THR A 485 1.25 -26.09 5.91
C THR A 485 2.16 -26.01 4.67
N GLY A 486 2.90 -24.92 4.51
CA GLY A 486 3.83 -24.69 3.40
C GLY A 486 3.14 -24.26 2.12
N LEU A 487 1.97 -23.60 2.24
CA LEU A 487 1.28 -22.92 1.15
C LEU A 487 1.41 -21.40 1.31
N ALA A 488 1.53 -20.66 0.21
CA ALA A 488 1.30 -19.22 0.21
C ALA A 488 0.20 -18.87 -0.80
N PHE A 489 -0.63 -17.89 -0.44
CA PHE A 489 -1.74 -17.40 -1.26
C PHE A 489 -1.45 -15.99 -1.75
N TYR A 490 -1.77 -15.72 -3.01
CA TYR A 490 -1.60 -14.42 -3.66
C TYR A 490 -2.66 -14.22 -4.77
N GLY A 491 -2.79 -12.98 -5.24
CA GLY A 491 -3.64 -12.60 -6.36
C GLY A 491 -2.85 -12.01 -7.53
N GLU A 492 -3.43 -12.07 -8.73
CA GLU A 492 -2.89 -11.44 -9.95
C GLU A 492 -3.84 -10.36 -10.49
N LEU A 493 -3.29 -9.42 -11.27
CA LEU A 493 -4.04 -8.29 -11.85
C LEU A 493 -5.17 -8.72 -12.81
N ASP A 494 -5.15 -9.95 -13.31
CA ASP A 494 -6.21 -10.50 -14.16
C ASP A 494 -7.39 -11.13 -13.37
N GLY A 495 -7.42 -10.96 -12.03
CA GLY A 495 -8.46 -11.50 -11.15
C GLY A 495 -8.28 -12.97 -10.78
N THR A 496 -7.11 -13.55 -11.02
CA THR A 496 -6.77 -14.91 -10.56
C THR A 496 -6.31 -14.90 -9.10
N VAL A 497 -6.90 -15.75 -8.27
CA VAL A 497 -6.36 -16.17 -6.98
C VAL A 497 -5.54 -17.43 -7.18
N ASN A 498 -4.37 -17.50 -6.55
CA ASN A 498 -3.44 -18.62 -6.62
C ASN A 498 -3.07 -19.15 -5.22
N ALA A 499 -2.69 -20.42 -5.16
CA ALA A 499 -2.02 -21.04 -4.01
C ALA A 499 -0.77 -21.80 -4.48
N LEU A 500 0.42 -21.44 -3.98
CA LEU A 500 1.69 -22.09 -4.31
C LEU A 500 2.30 -22.86 -3.14
N ASP A 501 3.19 -23.80 -3.44
CA ASP A 501 4.07 -24.46 -2.47
C ASP A 501 5.33 -23.61 -2.21
N ILE A 502 5.49 -23.09 -0.98
CA ILE A 502 6.61 -22.24 -0.56
C ILE A 502 7.99 -22.90 -0.77
N LYS A 503 8.07 -24.24 -0.73
CA LYS A 503 9.34 -24.95 -0.92
C LYS A 503 9.74 -25.08 -2.39
N THR A 504 8.80 -25.02 -3.33
CA THR A 504 9.05 -25.41 -4.74
C THR A 504 8.59 -24.38 -5.77
N GLY A 505 7.91 -23.31 -5.36
CA GLY A 505 7.31 -22.30 -6.25
C GLY A 505 6.11 -22.81 -7.06
N LYS A 506 5.80 -24.10 -7.00
CA LYS A 506 4.74 -24.70 -7.82
C LYS A 506 3.37 -24.22 -7.35
N VAL A 507 2.63 -23.55 -8.23
CA VAL A 507 1.18 -23.30 -8.07
C VAL A 507 0.46 -24.66 -8.05
N LEU A 508 -0.28 -24.92 -6.97
CA LEU A 508 -1.02 -26.16 -6.74
C LEU A 508 -2.52 -26.02 -7.02
N TRP A 509 -3.05 -24.80 -6.94
CA TRP A 509 -4.45 -24.46 -7.23
C TRP A 509 -4.55 -23.00 -7.66
N ASN A 510 -5.48 -22.69 -8.55
CA ASN A 510 -5.90 -21.33 -8.86
C ASN A 510 -7.38 -21.28 -9.26
N MET A 511 -7.97 -20.09 -9.16
CA MET A 511 -9.38 -19.84 -9.47
C MET A 511 -9.61 -18.35 -9.75
N LYS A 512 -10.51 -18.00 -10.68
CA LYS A 512 -10.94 -16.60 -10.86
C LYS A 512 -11.81 -16.14 -9.69
N SER A 513 -11.68 -14.87 -9.28
CA SER A 513 -12.49 -14.29 -8.19
C SER A 513 -13.91 -13.91 -8.60
N GLY A 514 -14.14 -13.63 -9.89
CA GLY A 514 -15.35 -12.94 -10.35
C GLY A 514 -15.38 -11.44 -9.96
N GLY A 515 -14.27 -10.92 -9.45
CA GLY A 515 -14.01 -9.50 -9.24
C GLY A 515 -13.18 -8.88 -10.36
N ALA A 516 -12.49 -7.80 -10.02
CA ALA A 516 -11.55 -7.06 -10.84
C ALA A 516 -10.12 -7.62 -10.65
N GLN A 517 -9.11 -6.77 -10.86
CA GLN A 517 -7.74 -7.00 -10.38
C GLN A 517 -7.68 -7.31 -8.88
N ILE A 518 -6.62 -8.01 -8.47
CA ILE A 518 -6.30 -8.28 -7.07
C ILE A 518 -4.92 -7.69 -6.79
N MET A 519 -4.91 -6.59 -6.02
CA MET A 519 -3.69 -5.83 -5.70
C MET A 519 -3.29 -5.97 -4.22
N MET A 520 -4.01 -6.75 -3.41
CA MET A 520 -3.81 -6.85 -1.96
C MET A 520 -3.64 -8.30 -1.50
N ALA A 521 -2.87 -8.50 -0.42
CA ALA A 521 -2.59 -9.82 0.14
C ALA A 521 -3.79 -10.34 0.95
N PRO A 522 -4.06 -11.65 0.93
CA PRO A 522 -5.27 -12.18 1.55
C PRO A 522 -5.19 -12.21 3.07
N ALA A 523 -6.34 -12.03 3.72
CA ALA A 523 -6.52 -12.44 5.11
C ALA A 523 -6.77 -13.97 5.15
N ILE A 524 -6.08 -14.69 6.02
CA ILE A 524 -6.29 -16.14 6.22
C ILE A 524 -6.62 -16.39 7.68
N TYR A 525 -7.81 -16.93 7.94
CA TYR A 525 -8.34 -17.06 9.29
C TYR A 525 -9.09 -18.38 9.51
N MET A 526 -9.48 -18.61 10.75
CA MET A 526 -10.29 -19.72 11.22
C MET A 526 -11.57 -19.17 11.86
N ASP A 527 -12.73 -19.66 11.42
CA ASP A 527 -14.01 -19.40 12.08
C ASP A 527 -14.87 -20.69 12.09
N GLY A 528 -15.65 -20.90 13.15
CA GLY A 528 -16.49 -22.10 13.29
C GLY A 528 -15.76 -23.44 13.16
N GLY A 529 -14.44 -23.47 13.38
CA GLY A 529 -13.57 -24.63 13.15
C GLY A 529 -13.16 -24.90 11.69
N LYS A 530 -13.61 -24.06 10.75
CA LYS A 530 -13.22 -24.05 9.32
C LYS A 530 -12.10 -23.02 9.09
N GLN A 531 -11.32 -23.21 8.03
CA GLN A 531 -10.32 -22.24 7.58
C GLN A 531 -10.83 -21.51 6.33
N TYR A 532 -10.55 -20.22 6.27
CA TYR A 532 -10.96 -19.30 5.22
C TYR A 532 -9.77 -18.52 4.66
N VAL A 533 -9.86 -18.15 3.40
CA VAL A 533 -8.92 -17.25 2.70
C VAL A 533 -9.75 -16.16 2.03
N THR A 534 -9.49 -14.89 2.30
CA THR A 534 -10.30 -13.77 1.77
C THR A 534 -9.43 -12.75 1.06
N PHE A 535 -9.90 -12.31 -0.11
CA PHE A 535 -9.32 -11.23 -0.90
C PHE A 535 -10.32 -10.08 -1.08
N VAL A 536 -9.81 -8.86 -1.15
CA VAL A 536 -10.52 -7.69 -1.68
C VAL A 536 -10.18 -7.53 -3.16
N THR A 537 -11.17 -7.23 -3.98
CA THR A 537 -11.02 -7.09 -5.43
C THR A 537 -12.02 -6.07 -5.98
N GLY A 538 -11.53 -4.85 -6.20
CA GLY A 538 -12.37 -3.66 -6.36
C GLY A 538 -13.28 -3.48 -5.12
N THR A 539 -14.59 -3.36 -5.35
CA THR A 539 -15.60 -3.24 -4.28
C THR A 539 -16.01 -4.56 -3.63
N LYS A 540 -15.45 -5.70 -4.05
CA LYS A 540 -15.89 -7.04 -3.61
C LYS A 540 -14.93 -7.68 -2.60
N VAL A 541 -15.51 -8.25 -1.55
CA VAL A 541 -14.86 -9.16 -0.61
C VAL A 541 -15.21 -10.59 -1.04
N VAL A 542 -14.20 -11.40 -1.35
CA VAL A 542 -14.37 -12.76 -1.89
C VAL A 542 -13.68 -13.78 -0.98
N THR A 543 -14.47 -14.68 -0.39
CA THR A 543 -14.01 -15.59 0.66
C THR A 543 -14.09 -17.04 0.22
N TYR A 544 -12.95 -17.73 0.30
CA TYR A 544 -12.74 -19.12 -0.11
C TYR A 544 -12.64 -20.05 1.09
N GLY A 545 -12.98 -21.32 0.89
CA GLY A 545 -12.87 -22.38 1.89
C GLY A 545 -13.06 -23.76 1.27
N LEU A 546 -12.71 -24.81 2.02
CA LEU A 546 -12.82 -26.19 1.56
C LEU A 546 -14.30 -26.59 1.37
N GLY A 547 -14.62 -27.14 0.21
CA GLY A 547 -16.00 -27.48 -0.19
C GLY A 547 -16.83 -26.27 -0.64
N GLY A 548 -16.22 -25.10 -0.85
CA GLY A 548 -16.87 -23.96 -1.48
C GLY A 548 -17.20 -24.20 -2.97
N ASN A 549 -18.02 -23.32 -3.55
CA ASN A 549 -18.41 -23.38 -4.95
C ASN A 549 -17.21 -23.11 -5.87
N LYS A 550 -16.91 -24.05 -6.78
CA LYS A 550 -15.82 -23.92 -7.77
C LYS A 550 -16.24 -23.20 -9.05
N SER A 551 -17.54 -22.93 -9.24
CA SER A 551 -18.07 -22.18 -10.38
C SER A 551 -18.07 -20.68 -10.11
N VAL A 552 -17.50 -19.91 -11.04
CA VAL A 552 -17.45 -18.44 -10.97
C VAL A 552 -18.55 -17.85 -11.83
N THR A 553 -19.39 -16.99 -11.26
CA THR A 553 -20.23 -16.08 -12.04
C THR A 553 -19.41 -14.82 -12.35
N PRO A 554 -19.11 -14.50 -13.64
CA PRO A 554 -18.35 -13.31 -13.97
C PRO A 554 -19.07 -12.02 -13.54
N SER A 555 -18.30 -10.99 -13.19
CA SER A 555 -18.85 -9.64 -13.05
C SER A 555 -19.39 -9.14 -14.39
N LYS A 556 -20.54 -8.48 -14.41
CA LYS A 556 -21.02 -7.74 -15.60
C LYS A 556 -20.29 -6.42 -15.84
N ASP A 557 -19.57 -5.94 -14.82
CA ASP A 557 -18.72 -4.75 -14.84
C ASP A 557 -17.40 -5.17 -14.17
N PRO A 558 -16.29 -5.36 -14.93
CA PRO A 558 -15.02 -5.81 -14.37
C PRO A 558 -14.24 -4.67 -13.67
N GLY A 559 -14.69 -3.41 -13.78
CA GLY A 559 -14.36 -2.33 -12.84
C GLY A 559 -12.88 -2.07 -12.53
N GLY A 560 -11.96 -2.34 -13.45
CA GLY A 560 -10.54 -2.03 -13.26
C GLY A 560 -10.28 -0.53 -13.34
N ALA A 561 -9.69 0.04 -12.28
CA ALA A 561 -9.02 1.32 -12.36
C ALA A 561 -7.56 1.07 -12.74
N ASP A 562 -7.12 1.64 -13.86
CA ASP A 562 -5.70 1.92 -14.10
C ASP A 562 -5.37 3.14 -13.22
N PRO A 563 -4.54 3.01 -12.17
CA PRO A 563 -4.54 3.98 -11.06
C PRO A 563 -3.69 5.23 -11.33
N GLU A 564 -2.80 5.19 -12.32
CA GLU A 564 -1.68 6.14 -12.45
C GLU A 564 -1.62 6.70 -13.89
N GLY A 565 -1.39 8.00 -14.03
CA GLY A 565 -1.67 8.77 -15.25
C GLY A 565 -0.78 8.45 -16.45
N SER A 566 -1.36 7.83 -17.49
CA SER A 566 -0.66 7.44 -18.73
C SER A 566 -0.33 8.60 -19.68
N GLY A 567 0.53 9.53 -19.25
CA GLY A 567 1.01 10.64 -20.05
C GLY A 567 1.88 10.22 -21.25
N LYS A 568 1.46 10.60 -22.46
CA LYS A 568 2.25 10.75 -23.70
C LYS A 568 1.35 11.35 -24.79
N THR A 569 1.42 12.64 -25.12
CA THR A 569 2.48 13.36 -25.88
C THR A 569 2.68 12.81 -27.29
N ASP A 570 2.37 13.64 -28.28
CA ASP A 570 2.62 13.42 -29.70
C ASP A 570 4.12 13.40 -30.04
N ASP A 571 4.47 12.88 -31.22
CA ASP A 571 5.41 13.61 -32.09
C ASP A 571 5.13 13.32 -33.57
N ALA A 572 5.61 14.20 -34.45
CA ALA A 572 5.13 14.33 -35.82
C ALA A 572 5.93 13.56 -36.88
N ASN A 573 5.29 13.38 -38.05
CA ASN A 573 5.74 13.92 -39.36
C ASN A 573 5.59 12.92 -40.52
N HIS A 574 4.74 13.27 -41.50
CA HIS A 574 4.93 13.06 -42.95
C HIS A 574 3.97 14.03 -43.68
N GLY A 575 4.32 14.55 -44.86
CA GLY A 575 3.58 15.67 -45.47
C GLY A 575 3.42 15.63 -46.99
N SER A 576 2.91 16.74 -47.55
CA SER A 576 2.70 17.02 -48.99
C SER A 576 1.59 16.17 -49.65
N HIS A 577 0.46 16.72 -50.11
CA HIS A 577 0.31 17.84 -51.05
C HIS A 577 -0.95 18.68 -50.74
N GLY A 578 -1.20 19.76 -51.50
CA GLY A 578 -2.43 20.54 -51.35
C GLY A 578 -2.81 21.33 -52.61
N ASN A 579 -3.91 22.08 -52.54
CA ASN A 579 -4.13 23.26 -53.37
C ASN A 579 -5.06 24.27 -52.65
N LYS A 580 -5.19 25.47 -53.22
CA LYS A 580 -5.81 26.65 -52.62
C LYS A 580 -7.31 26.76 -52.91
N GLU A 581 -8.10 27.23 -51.95
CA GLU A 581 -9.12 28.27 -52.19
C GLU A 581 -9.46 29.05 -50.91
N LYS A 582 -10.32 30.08 -50.97
CA LYS A 582 -10.26 31.24 -50.06
C LYS A 582 -11.47 31.48 -49.14
N ASP A 583 -11.13 31.89 -47.92
CA ASP A 583 -11.78 32.92 -47.10
C ASP A 583 -13.28 32.82 -46.77
N LYS A 584 -13.59 32.01 -45.75
CA LYS A 584 -14.39 32.47 -44.60
C LYS A 584 -13.66 32.11 -43.31
N LYS A 585 -13.63 33.01 -42.32
CA LYS A 585 -12.96 32.75 -41.04
C LYS A 585 -13.71 31.69 -40.23
N GLN A 586 -13.13 30.51 -40.18
CA GLN A 586 -13.50 29.38 -39.33
C GLN A 586 -12.45 29.28 -38.19
N PRO A 587 -12.76 28.72 -37.01
CA PRO A 587 -11.74 28.45 -36.00
C PRO A 587 -10.70 27.47 -36.56
N ALA A 588 -9.43 27.89 -36.57
CA ALA A 588 -8.33 27.08 -37.08
C ALA A 588 -7.81 26.12 -36.01
N ASP A 589 -7.28 24.98 -36.47
CA ASP A 589 -6.35 24.09 -35.74
C ASP A 589 -6.85 23.39 -34.47
N MET A 590 -8.17 23.35 -34.21
CA MET A 590 -8.76 22.38 -33.28
C MET A 590 -8.83 20.98 -33.90
N ASN A 591 -7.82 20.14 -33.64
CA ASN A 591 -7.83 18.73 -34.06
C ASN A 591 -8.71 17.88 -33.11
N ALA A 592 -9.88 17.45 -33.60
CA ALA A 592 -10.83 16.62 -32.85
C ALA A 592 -10.22 15.33 -32.30
N GLU A 593 -9.27 14.69 -32.99
CA GLU A 593 -8.63 13.46 -32.50
C GLU A 593 -7.67 13.73 -31.34
N VAL A 594 -7.00 14.88 -31.33
CA VAL A 594 -6.14 15.31 -30.22
C VAL A 594 -6.99 15.71 -29.02
N ILE A 595 -8.09 16.45 -29.23
CA ILE A 595 -9.05 16.77 -28.16
C ILE A 595 -9.61 15.45 -27.59
N TYR A 596 -9.99 14.50 -28.43
CA TYR A 596 -10.50 13.19 -28.03
C TYR A 596 -9.46 12.40 -27.20
N LYS A 597 -8.21 12.32 -27.67
CA LYS A 597 -7.11 11.67 -26.95
C LYS A 597 -6.83 12.32 -25.59
N ASN A 598 -6.92 13.65 -25.50
CA ASN A 598 -6.65 14.38 -24.26
C ASN A 598 -7.83 14.38 -23.27
N LYS A 599 -9.07 14.12 -23.71
CA LYS A 599 -10.29 14.37 -22.91
C LYS A 599 -11.29 13.22 -22.82
N CYS A 600 -11.21 12.23 -23.71
CA CYS A 600 -12.21 11.17 -23.84
C CYS A 600 -11.59 9.76 -23.82
N MET A 601 -10.36 9.60 -24.31
CA MET A 601 -9.65 8.32 -24.43
C MET A 601 -9.55 7.52 -23.12
N SER A 602 -9.37 8.18 -21.97
CA SER A 602 -9.30 7.51 -20.66
C SER A 602 -10.58 6.72 -20.32
N CYS A 603 -11.73 7.16 -20.83
CA CYS A 603 -12.99 6.43 -20.72
C CYS A 603 -13.24 5.53 -21.94
N HIS A 604 -13.00 6.02 -23.15
CA HIS A 604 -13.53 5.46 -24.40
C HIS A 604 -12.48 4.75 -25.28
N GLY A 605 -11.24 4.60 -24.82
CA GLY A 605 -10.16 3.91 -25.55
C GLY A 605 -9.48 4.79 -26.61
N GLY A 606 -8.21 4.52 -26.89
CA GLY A 606 -7.38 5.34 -27.80
C GLY A 606 -7.76 5.23 -29.28
N ASN A 607 -8.47 4.17 -29.64
CA ASN A 607 -9.01 3.88 -30.97
C ASN A 607 -10.55 3.84 -30.94
N LEU A 608 -11.18 4.53 -29.97
CA LEU A 608 -12.62 4.56 -29.70
C LEU A 608 -13.21 3.23 -29.20
N GLU A 609 -12.39 2.24 -28.83
CA GLU A 609 -12.83 0.86 -28.59
C GLU A 609 -13.58 0.60 -27.27
N GLY A 610 -13.75 1.63 -26.43
CA GLY A 610 -14.38 1.55 -25.11
C GLY A 610 -13.42 1.23 -23.98
N GLY A 611 -13.93 1.31 -22.75
CA GLY A 611 -13.16 1.14 -21.51
C GLY A 611 -14.05 1.32 -20.30
N ALA A 612 -13.80 2.33 -19.48
CA ALA A 612 -14.72 2.77 -18.42
C ALA A 612 -16.00 3.43 -18.96
N GLY A 613 -15.95 3.94 -20.20
CA GLY A 613 -17.08 4.38 -21.02
C GLY A 613 -17.35 3.44 -22.22
N PRO A 614 -18.50 3.58 -22.89
CA PRO A 614 -18.88 2.74 -24.03
C PRO A 614 -17.96 2.91 -25.25
N ASP A 615 -17.96 1.89 -26.11
CA ASP A 615 -17.36 1.92 -27.45
C ASP A 615 -17.99 3.03 -28.31
N LEU A 616 -17.15 3.83 -28.97
CA LEU A 616 -17.54 4.96 -29.82
C LEU A 616 -17.14 4.77 -31.29
N ARG A 617 -16.59 3.62 -31.70
CA ARG A 617 -16.19 3.34 -33.10
C ARG A 617 -17.35 3.45 -34.09
N HIS A 618 -18.57 3.28 -33.61
CA HIS A 618 -19.81 3.27 -34.38
C HIS A 618 -20.87 4.25 -33.81
N VAL A 619 -20.48 5.25 -33.01
CA VAL A 619 -21.44 6.16 -32.34
C VAL A 619 -22.26 6.99 -33.32
N GLY A 620 -21.72 7.33 -34.49
CA GLY A 620 -22.43 7.98 -35.60
C GLY A 620 -23.43 7.08 -36.34
N VAL A 621 -23.65 5.83 -35.89
CA VAL A 621 -24.77 4.97 -36.29
C VAL A 621 -25.94 5.09 -35.30
N SER A 622 -25.66 5.31 -34.01
CA SER A 622 -26.65 5.26 -32.93
C SER A 622 -27.06 6.63 -32.38
N MET A 623 -26.29 7.69 -32.65
CA MET A 623 -26.56 9.06 -32.19
C MET A 623 -26.26 10.08 -33.29
N SER A 624 -27.05 11.15 -33.35
CA SER A 624 -26.81 12.31 -34.20
C SER A 624 -25.73 13.25 -33.63
N GLU A 625 -25.21 14.16 -34.45
CA GLU A 625 -24.23 15.18 -34.05
C GLU A 625 -24.73 16.07 -32.91
N GLU A 626 -26.02 16.41 -32.90
CA GLU A 626 -26.65 17.22 -31.84
C GLU A 626 -26.79 16.43 -30.52
N GLU A 627 -27.15 15.15 -30.60
CA GLU A 627 -27.22 14.27 -29.42
C GLU A 627 -25.83 14.02 -28.82
N ILE A 628 -24.80 13.81 -29.65
CA ILE A 628 -23.42 13.65 -29.21
C ILE A 628 -22.91 14.96 -28.58
N LEU A 629 -23.20 16.12 -29.19
CA LEU A 629 -22.84 17.43 -28.63
C LEU A 629 -23.48 17.65 -27.26
N ASN A 630 -24.78 17.40 -27.13
CA ASN A 630 -25.51 17.49 -25.87
C ASN A 630 -24.91 16.54 -24.81
N GLN A 631 -24.55 15.31 -25.20
CA GLN A 631 -23.95 14.29 -24.34
C GLN A 631 -22.52 14.66 -23.87
N ILE A 632 -21.74 15.37 -24.69
CA ILE A 632 -20.40 15.90 -24.32
C ILE A 632 -20.52 17.11 -23.38
N VAL A 633 -21.41 18.06 -23.69
CA VAL A 633 -21.56 19.30 -22.92
C VAL A 633 -22.17 19.01 -21.55
N ASN A 634 -23.28 18.27 -21.50
CA ASN A 634 -24.07 18.08 -20.28
C ASN A 634 -23.78 16.75 -19.54
N GLY A 635 -23.09 15.80 -20.18
CA GLY A 635 -22.81 14.48 -19.60
C GLY A 635 -24.05 13.58 -19.51
N GLY A 636 -23.92 12.45 -18.81
CA GLY A 636 -25.04 11.53 -18.57
C GLY A 636 -24.62 10.20 -17.93
N GLY A 637 -25.38 9.75 -16.93
CA GLY A 637 -25.12 8.49 -16.22
C GLY A 637 -23.81 8.52 -15.44
N ARG A 638 -22.77 7.83 -15.96
CA ARG A 638 -21.38 7.88 -15.44
C ARG A 638 -20.46 8.83 -16.22
N MET A 639 -20.90 9.38 -17.34
CA MET A 639 -20.11 10.30 -18.17
C MET A 639 -20.22 11.74 -17.64
N PRO A 640 -19.13 12.39 -17.20
CA PRO A 640 -19.17 13.79 -16.78
C PRO A 640 -19.29 14.73 -18.00
N GLY A 641 -20.04 15.82 -17.83
CA GLY A 641 -20.12 16.91 -18.81
C GLY A 641 -19.00 17.94 -18.63
N GLY A 642 -18.84 18.84 -19.59
CA GLY A 642 -17.95 20.01 -19.46
C GLY A 642 -16.44 19.72 -19.45
N LEU A 643 -16.00 18.54 -19.90
CA LEU A 643 -14.58 18.16 -20.01
C LEU A 643 -13.78 19.04 -21.01
N VAL A 644 -14.50 19.71 -21.90
CA VAL A 644 -14.05 20.52 -23.04
C VAL A 644 -14.85 21.83 -23.07
N ASP A 645 -14.29 22.87 -23.69
CA ASP A 645 -15.07 24.08 -23.99
C ASP A 645 -16.11 23.84 -25.09
N LYS A 646 -16.98 24.82 -25.33
CA LYS A 646 -18.10 24.70 -26.28
C LYS A 646 -17.65 24.50 -27.73
N ASP A 647 -16.57 25.15 -28.14
CA ASP A 647 -16.08 25.09 -29.52
C ASP A 647 -15.36 23.74 -29.75
N GLN A 648 -14.60 23.28 -28.75
CA GLN A 648 -14.05 21.92 -28.70
C GLN A 648 -15.14 20.83 -28.71
N ALA A 649 -16.26 21.04 -28.00
CA ALA A 649 -17.38 20.10 -27.98
C ALA A 649 -18.06 19.97 -29.34
N GLU A 650 -18.28 21.09 -30.05
CA GLU A 650 -18.82 21.10 -31.41
C GLU A 650 -17.89 20.39 -32.40
N VAL A 651 -16.58 20.61 -32.29
CA VAL A 651 -15.55 19.93 -33.08
C VAL A 651 -15.50 18.42 -32.79
N LEU A 652 -15.61 18.00 -31.53
CA LEU A 652 -15.66 16.57 -31.15
C LEU A 652 -16.93 15.89 -31.66
N ALA A 653 -18.10 16.48 -31.41
CA ALA A 653 -19.38 15.89 -31.77
C ALA A 653 -19.46 15.61 -33.28
N LYS A 654 -18.95 16.55 -34.08
CA LYS A 654 -18.85 16.46 -35.54
C LYS A 654 -17.86 15.42 -36.05
N TRP A 655 -16.81 15.10 -35.29
CA TRP A 655 -15.87 14.04 -35.63
C TRP A 655 -16.37 12.66 -35.21
N LEU A 656 -17.13 12.58 -34.11
CA LEU A 656 -17.78 11.37 -33.61
C LEU A 656 -19.02 10.99 -34.44
N SER A 657 -19.81 11.95 -34.94
CA SER A 657 -20.96 11.70 -35.84
C SER A 657 -20.56 11.02 -37.17
N GLN A 658 -19.27 11.06 -37.51
CA GLN A 658 -18.68 10.42 -38.70
C GLN A 658 -18.16 8.99 -38.44
N LYS A 659 -18.17 8.51 -37.18
CA LYS A 659 -17.72 7.16 -36.80
C LYS A 659 -18.87 6.16 -37.00
N LYS A 660 -18.83 5.42 -38.12
CA LYS A 660 -19.90 4.54 -38.61
C LYS A 660 -19.41 3.12 -38.82
#